data_AF-A0A6N2T3P6-F1
#
_entry.id   AF-A0A6N2T3P6-F1
#
_cell.length_a   1.000
_cell.length_b   1.000
_cell.length_c   1.000
_cell.angle_alpha   90.00
_cell.angle_beta   90.00
_cell.angle_gamma   90.00
#
_symmetry.space_group_name_H-M   'P 1'
#
loop_
_entity.id
_entity.type
_entity.pdbx_description
1 polymer ?
#
loop_
_entity_poly.entity_id
_entity_poly.type
_entity_poly.pdbx_seq_one_letter_code
_entity_poly.pdbx_strand_id
1 'polypeptide(L)'
;MKIIFCSKCGNKLDEDVKFCPVCGEPTGKEGETGQEPPIYGSGSYGTPIPQPPRKPKKRGILALSIAAGCLSVVLVGVIGMIVLGVTKKEDSSGEYADAVEYQEERKEERAEDASVEEEENEEKDSEVPEITPLKRPSFMSFSEEITAEAMAAKVKEYSVEKDLANVYNRKQLFPNEEDERIKLLAKNLFLVEPGYNKEFYETYEHNRYSVYPSFVTVDSMMHTYHLYFSYLMKKTERDYLSETLAELSEAMLENSVEQYEELRGSEWEEAAMRNVAFFSVGAYLQNEKVKIPEEVSGMVSQELQNIMDASGIIESALMNTRVDYSQFKPRGYYEGDERLEQYFRAMMWYGQIGFKQSEEEMDRSALLITLALEDEAFNQWEAIYSVTSFFAGASDDLTYYEYFPAVEAAYGKDPEAEALVGNTEGWETFRELTARMEAPAINSLPVMDDEDPGTQATEENKGFRFMGQRFTIDAAIFQQLIYENVQENSQGGKRMLPDVLDVAAALGSDAAYSILEEQGDTDYENYPEQMEVLREGFENAPETIWSASLYSGWLHTLTPLLEEKGEGYPAFMQSEQWAKKNLESFAGSYTELKHDTVLYAKQVMAEMGGGEIPDWDDRGYVEPEVEVWSRFAQLASKTMQGLKTYGL
;
A
#
# COMPACT_ATOMS: atom_id res chain seq x y z
N MET A 1 -36.38 -22.83 -33.83
CA MET A 1 -35.32 -22.21 -34.65
C MET A 1 -35.87 -21.10 -35.54
N LYS A 2 -36.42 -20.06 -34.91
CA LYS A 2 -36.32 -18.70 -35.42
C LYS A 2 -34.86 -18.29 -35.27
N ILE A 3 -34.28 -17.70 -36.31
CA ILE A 3 -32.97 -17.07 -36.19
C ILE A 3 -33.21 -15.69 -35.58
N ILE A 4 -32.57 -15.41 -34.45
CA ILE A 4 -32.61 -14.11 -33.77
C ILE A 4 -31.27 -13.42 -34.05
N PHE A 5 -31.28 -12.09 -34.17
CA PHE A 5 -30.09 -11.27 -34.33
C PHE A 5 -30.09 -10.17 -33.26
N CYS A 6 -28.90 -9.81 -32.77
CA CYS A 6 -28.72 -8.71 -31.83
C CYS A 6 -29.18 -7.38 -32.46
N SER A 7 -30.01 -6.64 -31.73
CA SER A 7 -30.53 -5.33 -32.13
C SER A 7 -29.45 -4.25 -32.34
N LYS A 8 -28.29 -4.41 -31.70
CA LYS A 8 -27.20 -3.41 -31.67
C LYS A 8 -26.05 -3.72 -32.63
N CYS A 9 -25.53 -4.94 -32.63
CA CYS A 9 -24.40 -5.33 -33.48
C CYS A 9 -24.74 -6.27 -34.64
N GLY A 10 -25.99 -6.72 -34.76
CA GLY A 10 -26.43 -7.63 -35.82
C GLY A 10 -25.88 -9.07 -35.73
N ASN A 11 -25.12 -9.42 -34.69
CA ASN A 11 -24.64 -10.80 -34.52
C ASN A 11 -25.81 -11.78 -34.34
N LYS A 12 -25.66 -13.01 -34.87
CA LYS A 12 -26.64 -14.08 -34.71
C LYS A 12 -26.69 -14.55 -33.25
N LEU A 13 -27.89 -14.77 -32.74
CA LEU A 13 -28.15 -15.22 -31.37
C LEU A 13 -28.89 -16.57 -31.40
N ASP A 14 -28.54 -17.46 -30.47
CA ASP A 14 -29.29 -18.67 -30.18
C ASP A 14 -30.55 -18.35 -29.35
N GLU A 15 -31.53 -19.25 -29.31
CA GLU A 15 -32.90 -18.93 -28.84
C GLU A 15 -32.99 -18.59 -27.33
N ASP A 16 -31.93 -18.78 -26.52
CA ASP A 16 -31.93 -18.61 -25.05
C ASP A 16 -30.81 -17.69 -24.46
N VAL A 17 -29.95 -17.05 -25.26
CA VAL A 17 -28.89 -16.16 -24.72
C VAL A 17 -29.47 -14.84 -24.21
N LYS A 18 -29.32 -14.54 -22.90
CA LYS A 18 -29.84 -13.33 -22.23
C LYS A 18 -29.15 -12.01 -22.62
N PHE A 19 -27.91 -12.09 -23.09
CA PHE A 19 -27.09 -10.96 -23.53
C PHE A 19 -26.36 -11.34 -24.82
N CYS A 20 -26.10 -10.39 -25.70
CA CYS A 20 -25.31 -10.64 -26.90
C CYS A 20 -23.83 -10.87 -26.51
N PRO A 21 -23.23 -12.03 -26.85
CA PRO A 21 -21.85 -12.35 -26.44
C PRO A 21 -20.78 -11.47 -27.08
N VAL A 22 -21.13 -10.66 -28.10
CA VAL A 22 -20.19 -9.78 -28.82
C VAL A 22 -20.26 -8.33 -28.35
N CYS A 23 -21.37 -7.87 -27.77
CA CYS A 23 -21.54 -6.45 -27.41
C CYS A 23 -22.30 -6.17 -26.10
N GLY A 24 -22.59 -7.22 -25.31
CA GLY A 24 -23.25 -7.12 -24.01
C GLY A 24 -24.70 -6.68 -24.02
N GLU A 25 -25.32 -6.47 -25.19
CA GLU A 25 -26.70 -5.96 -25.28
C GLU A 25 -27.72 -6.99 -24.75
N PRO A 26 -28.58 -6.65 -23.77
CA PRO A 26 -29.62 -7.55 -23.29
C PRO A 26 -30.64 -7.87 -24.39
N THR A 27 -31.00 -9.14 -24.50
CA THR A 27 -31.78 -9.68 -25.64
C THR A 27 -33.28 -9.81 -25.34
N GLY A 28 -33.68 -9.60 -24.08
CA GLY A 28 -35.06 -9.64 -23.63
C GLY A 28 -35.70 -8.26 -23.60
N LYS A 29 -36.94 -8.13 -24.11
CA LYS A 29 -37.81 -7.03 -23.71
C LYS A 29 -38.30 -7.28 -22.29
N GLU A 30 -38.11 -6.30 -21.41
CA GLU A 30 -38.67 -6.35 -20.07
C GLU A 30 -40.20 -6.49 -20.13
N GLY A 31 -40.70 -7.53 -19.46
CA GLY A 31 -42.10 -7.71 -19.12
C GLY A 31 -42.19 -7.84 -17.61
N GLU A 32 -43.04 -7.04 -16.98
CA GLU A 32 -43.21 -6.97 -15.53
C GLU A 32 -43.49 -8.35 -14.92
N THR A 33 -42.71 -8.76 -13.91
CA THR A 33 -43.16 -9.44 -12.67
C THR A 33 -41.95 -9.67 -11.76
N GLY A 34 -42.06 -9.29 -10.49
CA GLY A 34 -41.00 -9.49 -9.50
C GLY A 34 -41.16 -10.76 -8.68
N GLN A 35 -40.06 -11.46 -8.42
CA GLN A 35 -39.87 -12.37 -7.28
C GLN A 35 -38.38 -12.68 -7.08
N GLU A 36 -37.86 -12.52 -5.87
CA GLU A 36 -36.47 -12.84 -5.51
C GLU A 36 -36.27 -14.34 -5.22
N PRO A 37 -35.13 -14.95 -5.60
CA PRO A 37 -34.73 -16.29 -5.17
C PRO A 37 -33.81 -16.29 -3.92
N PRO A 38 -33.71 -17.42 -3.18
CA PRO A 38 -33.07 -17.48 -1.87
C PRO A 38 -31.58 -17.87 -1.90
N ILE A 39 -30.84 -17.54 -0.82
CA ILE A 39 -29.44 -17.93 -0.60
C ILE A 39 -29.35 -19.11 0.39
N TYR A 40 -28.58 -20.14 0.01
CA TYR A 40 -28.14 -21.25 0.88
C TYR A 40 -26.90 -20.85 1.69
N GLY A 41 -26.78 -21.36 2.92
CA GLY A 41 -25.70 -20.99 3.85
C GLY A 41 -24.52 -21.97 3.93
N SER A 42 -23.41 -21.48 4.47
CA SER A 42 -22.30 -22.25 5.08
C SER A 42 -22.55 -22.39 6.60
N GLY A 43 -22.01 -23.37 7.33
CA GLY A 43 -20.85 -24.23 7.06
C GLY A 43 -19.78 -23.94 8.11
N SER A 44 -19.83 -24.63 9.26
CA SER A 44 -19.04 -24.27 10.45
C SER A 44 -17.63 -24.87 10.45
N TYR A 45 -16.62 -24.05 10.79
CA TYR A 45 -15.34 -24.51 11.33
C TYR A 45 -15.14 -23.96 12.75
N GLY A 46 -14.72 -24.81 13.68
CA GLY A 46 -14.57 -24.48 15.09
C GLY A 46 -13.15 -24.03 15.46
N THR A 47 -13.06 -23.11 16.42
CA THR A 47 -11.79 -22.55 16.92
C THR A 47 -11.13 -23.43 18.01
N PRO A 48 -9.79 -23.45 18.12
CA PRO A 48 -9.08 -24.12 19.22
C PRO A 48 -9.23 -23.41 20.57
N ILE A 49 -8.99 -24.14 21.66
CA ILE A 49 -9.16 -23.67 23.06
C ILE A 49 -7.93 -22.86 23.52
N PRO A 50 -8.09 -21.62 24.05
CA PRO A 50 -6.98 -20.82 24.59
C PRO A 50 -6.42 -21.35 25.93
N GLN A 51 -5.11 -21.23 26.14
CA GLN A 51 -4.47 -21.46 27.45
C GLN A 51 -4.39 -20.17 28.29
N PRO A 52 -4.41 -20.25 29.65
CA PRO A 52 -4.45 -19.10 30.53
C PRO A 52 -3.10 -18.34 30.65
N PRO A 53 -3.13 -17.03 30.97
CA PRO A 53 -1.96 -16.15 30.91
C PRO A 53 -0.93 -16.38 32.03
N ARG A 54 0.36 -16.21 31.70
CA ARG A 54 1.48 -16.31 32.65
C ARG A 54 1.73 -14.98 33.38
N LYS A 55 1.92 -15.04 34.71
CA LYS A 55 2.16 -13.87 35.57
C LYS A 55 3.59 -13.30 35.41
N PRO A 56 3.79 -11.97 35.56
CA PRO A 56 5.10 -11.33 35.42
C PRO A 56 6.03 -11.61 36.62
N LYS A 57 7.34 -11.74 36.35
CA LYS A 57 8.40 -11.88 37.37
C LYS A 57 9.02 -10.53 37.72
N LYS A 58 9.14 -10.24 39.02
CA LYS A 58 9.97 -9.14 39.54
C LYS A 58 11.44 -9.39 39.23
N ARG A 59 12.19 -8.33 38.85
CA ARG A 59 13.65 -8.24 38.99
C ARG A 59 14.02 -6.97 39.74
N GLY A 60 15.10 -7.04 40.51
CA GLY A 60 15.44 -6.07 41.55
C GLY A 60 16.48 -5.03 41.12
N ILE A 61 16.61 -4.02 41.98
CA ILE A 61 17.55 -2.90 41.89
C ILE A 61 18.97 -3.38 42.24
N LEU A 62 19.96 -3.03 41.43
CA LEU A 62 21.30 -2.69 41.92
C LEU A 62 21.97 -1.67 40.96
N ALA A 63 22.76 -0.78 41.53
CA ALA A 63 23.20 0.45 40.87
C ALA A 63 24.49 0.32 40.05
N LEU A 64 24.67 1.23 39.08
CA LEU A 64 25.97 1.84 38.81
C LEU A 64 25.79 3.26 38.28
N SER A 65 26.04 4.22 39.17
CA SER A 65 26.07 5.66 38.92
C SER A 65 27.45 6.13 38.51
N ILE A 66 27.58 6.98 37.49
CA ILE A 66 28.62 8.01 37.28
C ILE A 66 28.19 8.91 36.09
N ALA A 67 28.67 10.16 36.06
CA ALA A 67 28.51 11.13 34.96
C ALA A 67 27.13 11.81 34.79
N ALA A 68 26.57 12.33 35.89
CA ALA A 68 25.80 13.58 35.83
C ALA A 68 26.72 14.74 36.25
N GLY A 69 26.84 15.78 35.41
CA GLY A 69 27.48 17.05 35.75
C GLY A 69 28.72 17.41 34.94
N CYS A 70 28.53 18.03 33.77
CA CYS A 70 29.53 18.93 33.13
C CYS A 70 28.98 19.78 31.95
N LEU A 71 27.68 20.13 31.93
CA LEU A 71 27.07 20.88 30.81
C LEU A 71 26.34 22.17 31.22
N SER A 72 27.01 23.03 31.98
CA SER A 72 26.43 24.31 32.46
C SER A 72 27.42 25.48 32.54
N VAL A 73 28.57 25.44 31.85
CA VAL A 73 29.63 26.49 31.94
C VAL A 73 30.34 26.78 30.60
N VAL A 74 29.62 26.94 29.48
CA VAL A 74 30.23 27.40 28.20
C VAL A 74 29.53 28.62 27.57
N LEU A 75 28.27 28.93 27.93
CA LEU A 75 27.74 30.28 27.73
C LEU A 75 28.53 31.27 28.62
N VAL A 76 29.36 32.10 27.96
CA VAL A 76 30.06 33.35 28.38
C VAL A 76 31.44 33.50 27.68
N GLY A 77 32.00 32.42 27.11
CA GLY A 77 33.41 32.38 26.68
C GLY A 77 33.84 33.12 25.39
N VAL A 78 32.92 33.49 24.47
CA VAL A 78 33.30 33.85 23.07
C VAL A 78 33.06 35.33 22.70
N ILE A 79 32.27 36.08 23.47
CA ILE A 79 31.94 37.50 23.16
C ILE A 79 33.10 38.47 23.50
N GLY A 80 34.19 37.98 24.12
CA GLY A 80 35.23 38.81 24.72
C GLY A 80 36.48 39.14 23.86
N MET A 81 36.72 38.46 22.73
CA MET A 81 37.96 38.64 21.95
C MET A 81 37.74 38.50 20.44
N ILE A 82 37.50 39.62 19.76
CA ILE A 82 38.05 40.07 18.44
C ILE A 82 37.24 41.29 17.96
N VAL A 83 37.13 42.29 18.85
CA VAL A 83 36.91 43.69 18.43
C VAL A 83 38.18 44.45 18.79
N LEU A 84 39.19 44.36 17.91
CA LEU A 84 40.32 45.28 17.74
C LEU A 84 41.26 44.73 16.63
N GLY A 85 40.77 44.75 15.39
CA GLY A 85 41.49 44.26 14.20
C GLY A 85 40.91 44.90 12.93
N VAL A 86 41.00 46.22 12.83
CA VAL A 86 40.37 47.01 11.76
C VAL A 86 41.34 47.23 10.60
N THR A 87 40.79 47.31 9.37
CA THR A 87 41.43 47.60 8.07
C THR A 87 42.17 46.44 7.36
N LYS A 88 41.56 45.87 6.31
CA LYS A 88 41.79 46.30 4.91
C LYS A 88 40.61 45.84 4.03
N LYS A 89 40.40 46.51 2.89
CA LYS A 89 39.41 46.18 1.85
C LYS A 89 40.14 46.20 0.52
N GLU A 90 40.10 45.08 -0.23
CA GLU A 90 40.61 44.92 -1.59
C GLU A 90 39.91 43.69 -2.20
N ASP A 91 39.72 43.69 -3.52
CA ASP A 91 38.74 42.85 -4.21
C ASP A 91 39.21 41.41 -4.50
N SER A 92 38.27 40.46 -4.56
CA SER A 92 38.50 39.07 -5.00
C SER A 92 37.39 38.57 -5.93
N SER A 93 37.09 39.33 -6.99
CA SER A 93 36.34 38.82 -8.15
C SER A 93 37.32 38.13 -9.11
N GLY A 94 37.59 36.84 -8.89
CA GLY A 94 38.60 36.10 -9.67
C GLY A 94 38.65 34.57 -9.55
N GLU A 95 37.92 33.94 -8.62
CA GLU A 95 37.99 32.47 -8.40
C GLU A 95 36.69 31.73 -8.76
N TYR A 96 35.83 32.32 -9.61
CA TYR A 96 34.59 31.70 -10.11
C TYR A 96 34.56 31.53 -11.64
N ALA A 97 35.70 31.69 -12.32
CA ALA A 97 35.83 31.50 -13.77
C ALA A 97 36.47 30.13 -14.12
N ASP A 98 37.59 29.78 -13.46
CA ASP A 98 38.34 28.54 -13.75
C ASP A 98 37.52 27.24 -13.57
N ALA A 99 36.48 27.25 -12.72
CA ALA A 99 35.62 26.08 -12.52
C ALA A 99 34.66 25.80 -13.68
N VAL A 100 34.45 26.76 -14.60
CA VAL A 100 33.59 26.61 -15.78
C VAL A 100 34.41 26.14 -16.98
N GLU A 101 35.59 26.74 -17.18
CA GLU A 101 36.51 26.40 -18.28
C GLU A 101 36.98 24.92 -18.18
N TYR A 102 37.23 24.43 -16.96
CA TYR A 102 37.59 23.02 -16.70
C TYR A 102 36.45 22.00 -16.96
N GLN A 103 35.20 22.46 -17.13
CA GLN A 103 34.07 21.61 -17.53
C GLN A 103 33.73 21.67 -19.02
N GLU A 104 34.24 22.66 -19.76
CA GLU A 104 34.09 22.72 -21.22
C GLU A 104 35.18 21.86 -21.89
N GLU A 105 36.44 21.90 -21.44
CA GLU A 105 37.50 21.02 -21.99
C GLU A 105 37.17 19.52 -21.84
N ARG A 106 36.64 19.07 -20.68
CA ARG A 106 36.20 17.67 -20.49
C ARG A 106 34.95 17.29 -21.29
N LYS A 107 34.19 18.25 -21.83
CA LYS A 107 33.05 17.98 -22.73
C LYS A 107 33.52 17.81 -24.17
N GLU A 108 34.55 18.53 -24.60
CA GLU A 108 35.13 18.36 -25.93
C GLU A 108 35.91 17.02 -26.02
N GLU A 109 36.76 16.69 -25.03
CA GLU A 109 37.45 15.38 -25.01
C GLU A 109 36.46 14.19 -24.98
N ARG A 110 35.38 14.27 -24.18
CA ARG A 110 34.36 13.21 -24.11
C ARG A 110 33.49 13.12 -25.38
N ALA A 111 33.38 14.19 -26.17
CA ALA A 111 32.67 14.17 -27.44
C ALA A 111 33.54 13.58 -28.57
N GLU A 112 34.86 13.80 -28.54
CA GLU A 112 35.78 13.16 -29.50
C GLU A 112 35.89 11.64 -29.25
N ASP A 113 36.09 11.18 -28.00
CA ASP A 113 36.14 9.73 -27.70
C ASP A 113 34.82 9.03 -28.07
N ALA A 114 33.65 9.62 -27.76
CA ALA A 114 32.36 9.05 -28.13
C ALA A 114 32.17 8.94 -29.67
N SER A 115 32.67 9.92 -30.44
CA SER A 115 32.59 9.88 -31.90
C SER A 115 33.51 8.82 -32.54
N VAL A 116 34.60 8.44 -31.86
CA VAL A 116 35.51 7.38 -32.32
C VAL A 116 34.93 5.99 -32.00
N GLU A 117 34.23 5.82 -30.87
CA GLU A 117 33.50 4.59 -30.56
C GLU A 117 32.26 4.39 -31.45
N GLU A 118 31.59 5.46 -31.90
CA GLU A 118 30.53 5.38 -32.91
C GLU A 118 31.06 4.97 -34.30
N GLU A 119 32.19 5.54 -34.77
CA GLU A 119 32.74 5.20 -36.10
C GLU A 119 33.32 3.75 -36.18
N GLU A 120 33.77 3.13 -35.08
CA GLU A 120 34.18 1.70 -35.09
C GLU A 120 32.99 0.71 -34.95
N ASN A 121 31.81 1.13 -34.49
CA ASN A 121 30.64 0.25 -34.35
C ASN A 121 29.79 0.15 -35.63
N GLU A 122 29.74 1.18 -36.49
CA GLU A 122 28.88 1.17 -37.70
C GLU A 122 29.22 0.05 -38.71
N GLU A 123 30.45 -0.50 -38.75
CA GLU A 123 30.80 -1.61 -39.66
C GLU A 123 30.35 -3.00 -39.17
N LYS A 124 29.75 -3.12 -37.97
CA LYS A 124 29.30 -4.41 -37.41
C LYS A 124 27.79 -4.58 -37.26
N ASP A 125 27.01 -3.52 -37.34
CA ASP A 125 25.60 -3.52 -36.91
C ASP A 125 24.60 -4.11 -37.95
N SER A 126 25.03 -5.08 -38.76
CA SER A 126 24.25 -5.62 -39.89
C SER A 126 23.77 -7.07 -39.75
N GLU A 127 24.13 -7.76 -38.67
CA GLU A 127 23.77 -9.18 -38.45
C GLU A 127 22.85 -9.45 -37.25
N VAL A 128 22.69 -8.52 -36.30
CA VAL A 128 21.83 -8.69 -35.12
C VAL A 128 20.37 -8.29 -35.44
N PRO A 129 19.37 -9.14 -35.17
CA PRO A 129 17.97 -8.82 -35.47
C PRO A 129 17.40 -7.76 -34.49
N GLU A 130 16.74 -6.73 -35.03
CA GLU A 130 16.00 -5.75 -34.24
C GLU A 130 14.77 -6.41 -33.59
N ILE A 131 14.76 -6.53 -32.26
CA ILE A 131 13.63 -7.08 -31.50
C ILE A 131 12.80 -5.97 -30.86
N THR A 132 11.48 -6.17 -30.79
CA THR A 132 10.57 -5.28 -30.06
C THR A 132 10.00 -6.03 -28.86
N PRO A 133 10.17 -5.54 -27.62
CA PRO A 133 9.52 -6.12 -26.45
C PRO A 133 8.01 -6.26 -26.60
N LEU A 134 7.47 -7.34 -26.04
CA LEU A 134 6.03 -7.55 -25.94
C LEU A 134 5.40 -6.41 -25.13
N LYS A 135 4.22 -5.96 -25.55
CA LYS A 135 3.58 -4.79 -24.95
C LYS A 135 3.05 -5.10 -23.55
N ARG A 136 3.75 -4.59 -22.53
CA ARG A 136 3.29 -4.62 -21.13
C ARG A 136 1.87 -4.04 -20.98
N PRO A 137 0.98 -4.67 -20.18
CA PRO A 137 -0.33 -4.13 -19.84
C PRO A 137 -0.22 -2.72 -19.23
N SER A 138 -0.99 -1.76 -19.74
CA SER A 138 -1.04 -0.39 -19.20
C SER A 138 -2.46 0.15 -19.28
N PHE A 139 -2.97 0.60 -18.13
CA PHE A 139 -4.40 0.91 -17.93
C PHE A 139 -4.70 2.41 -17.78
N MET A 140 -3.71 3.22 -17.39
CA MET A 140 -3.90 4.64 -17.06
C MET A 140 -3.48 5.56 -18.21
N SER A 141 -4.42 5.79 -19.14
CA SER A 141 -4.44 7.00 -19.98
C SER A 141 -5.46 8.00 -19.44
N PHE A 142 -4.98 9.15 -18.98
CA PHE A 142 -5.82 10.31 -18.65
C PHE A 142 -6.17 11.05 -19.95
N SER A 143 -7.14 10.51 -20.69
CA SER A 143 -7.53 11.02 -22.02
C SER A 143 -8.67 12.06 -22.00
N GLU A 144 -9.26 12.33 -20.84
CA GLU A 144 -10.31 13.33 -20.67
C GLU A 144 -9.81 14.47 -19.77
N GLU A 145 -9.06 15.39 -20.37
CA GLU A 145 -8.82 16.70 -19.76
C GLU A 145 -10.17 17.41 -19.54
N ILE A 146 -10.46 17.80 -18.29
CA ILE A 146 -11.50 18.81 -18.08
C ILE A 146 -10.97 20.12 -18.65
N THR A 147 -11.72 20.70 -19.59
CA THR A 147 -11.31 21.91 -20.29
C THR A 147 -11.04 23.05 -19.32
N ALA A 148 -9.90 23.73 -19.47
CA ALA A 148 -9.46 24.81 -18.57
C ALA A 148 -10.51 25.94 -18.39
N GLU A 149 -11.40 26.14 -19.36
CA GLU A 149 -12.53 27.09 -19.27
C GLU A 149 -13.53 26.77 -18.15
N ALA A 150 -13.64 25.50 -17.72
CA ALA A 150 -14.46 25.07 -16.60
C ALA A 150 -13.87 25.50 -15.23
N MET A 151 -12.57 25.80 -15.18
CA MET A 151 -11.81 25.99 -13.93
C MET A 151 -11.45 27.45 -13.60
N ALA A 152 -11.83 28.41 -14.44
CA ALA A 152 -11.52 29.82 -14.19
C ALA A 152 -12.17 30.34 -12.90
N ALA A 153 -11.35 30.78 -11.93
CA ALA A 153 -11.77 31.34 -10.66
C ALA A 153 -12.67 32.59 -10.85
N LYS A 154 -13.83 32.59 -10.20
CA LYS A 154 -14.90 33.61 -10.34
C LYS A 154 -15.41 34.16 -9.00
N VAL A 155 -14.69 33.90 -7.91
CA VAL A 155 -15.00 34.44 -6.58
C VAL A 155 -14.81 35.96 -6.62
N LYS A 156 -15.76 36.71 -6.05
CA LYS A 156 -15.64 38.17 -5.93
C LYS A 156 -14.68 38.51 -4.80
N GLU A 157 -13.87 39.55 -4.98
CA GLU A 157 -13.04 40.10 -3.92
C GLU A 157 -13.88 40.46 -2.68
N TYR A 158 -13.33 40.16 -1.51
CA TYR A 158 -13.89 40.48 -0.20
C TYR A 158 -12.76 40.84 0.76
N SER A 159 -13.10 41.51 1.86
CA SER A 159 -12.15 41.89 2.92
C SER A 159 -12.64 41.37 4.26
N VAL A 160 -11.73 40.92 5.12
CA VAL A 160 -12.02 40.45 6.48
C VAL A 160 -11.50 41.48 7.48
N GLU A 161 -12.33 41.84 8.47
CA GLU A 161 -11.95 42.79 9.52
C GLU A 161 -10.99 42.14 10.52
N LYS A 162 -10.11 42.95 11.15
CA LYS A 162 -9.03 42.46 12.01
C LYS A 162 -9.48 41.72 13.28
N ASP A 163 -10.70 41.98 13.71
CA ASP A 163 -11.39 41.36 14.86
C ASP A 163 -12.43 40.30 14.43
N LEU A 164 -12.47 40.01 13.12
CA LEU A 164 -13.47 39.17 12.45
C LEU A 164 -14.92 39.65 12.64
N ALA A 165 -15.15 40.94 12.95
CA ALA A 165 -16.50 41.47 13.22
C ALA A 165 -17.47 41.39 12.03
N ASN A 166 -16.95 41.24 10.80
CA ASN A 166 -17.74 41.02 9.60
C ASN A 166 -17.89 39.53 9.21
N VAL A 167 -17.42 38.60 10.04
CA VAL A 167 -17.57 37.14 9.85
C VAL A 167 -18.76 36.64 10.67
N TYR A 168 -19.73 36.02 10.00
CA TYR A 168 -21.03 35.65 10.57
C TYR A 168 -20.93 34.77 11.83
N ASN A 169 -20.16 33.68 11.77
CA ASN A 169 -20.02 32.70 12.84
C ASN A 169 -18.86 33.00 13.81
N ARG A 170 -18.27 34.21 13.78
CA ARG A 170 -17.15 34.61 14.68
C ARG A 170 -17.42 34.25 16.14
N LYS A 171 -18.61 34.57 16.65
CA LYS A 171 -18.98 34.35 18.06
C LYS A 171 -19.30 32.89 18.42
N GLN A 172 -19.52 32.05 17.41
CA GLN A 172 -19.77 30.62 17.58
C GLN A 172 -18.44 29.88 17.81
N LEU A 173 -17.41 30.20 17.02
CA LEU A 173 -16.07 29.60 17.13
C LEU A 173 -15.18 30.31 18.16
N PHE A 174 -15.30 31.63 18.29
CA PHE A 174 -14.50 32.47 19.19
C PHE A 174 -15.41 33.31 20.11
N PRO A 175 -15.95 32.71 21.18
CA PRO A 175 -16.79 33.43 22.15
C PRO A 175 -15.98 34.41 23.02
N ASN A 176 -14.67 34.18 23.19
CA ASN A 176 -13.74 35.13 23.81
C ASN A 176 -13.15 36.07 22.75
N GLU A 177 -13.21 37.37 22.99
CA GLU A 177 -12.70 38.39 22.05
C GLU A 177 -11.17 38.54 22.09
N GLU A 178 -10.53 38.02 23.14
CA GLU A 178 -9.07 38.06 23.35
C GLU A 178 -8.35 36.79 22.86
N ASP A 179 -9.05 35.88 22.15
CA ASP A 179 -8.47 34.65 21.63
C ASP A 179 -7.40 34.94 20.55
N GLU A 180 -6.15 34.55 20.81
CA GLU A 180 -5.01 34.78 19.90
C GLU A 180 -5.21 34.15 18.51
N ARG A 181 -6.03 33.09 18.41
CA ARG A 181 -6.40 32.46 17.13
C ARG A 181 -7.13 33.41 16.18
N ILE A 182 -7.88 34.39 16.71
CA ILE A 182 -8.52 35.45 15.92
C ILE A 182 -7.48 36.23 15.10
N LYS A 183 -6.31 36.52 15.69
CA LYS A 183 -5.24 37.28 15.02
C LYS A 183 -4.57 36.47 13.91
N LEU A 184 -4.38 35.17 14.12
CA LEU A 184 -3.86 34.26 13.11
C LEU A 184 -4.84 34.10 11.95
N LEU A 185 -6.12 33.85 12.25
CA LEU A 185 -7.17 33.70 11.25
C LEU A 185 -7.43 35.00 10.47
N ALA A 186 -7.43 36.17 11.12
CA ALA A 186 -7.56 37.46 10.43
C ALA A 186 -6.33 37.83 9.58
N LYS A 187 -5.14 37.30 9.90
CA LYS A 187 -3.90 37.51 9.12
C LYS A 187 -3.81 36.57 7.92
N ASN A 188 -4.08 35.29 8.14
CA ASN A 188 -3.82 34.22 7.18
C ASN A 188 -5.07 33.81 6.38
N LEU A 189 -6.27 34.17 6.84
CA LEU A 189 -7.58 33.71 6.36
C LEU A 189 -7.86 32.20 6.53
N PHE A 190 -6.94 31.46 7.14
CA PHE A 190 -7.11 30.09 7.63
C PHE A 190 -6.39 29.89 8.97
N LEU A 191 -6.69 28.78 9.63
CA LEU A 191 -6.03 28.31 10.85
C LEU A 191 -5.95 26.78 10.81
N VAL A 192 -4.86 26.22 11.32
CA VAL A 192 -4.69 24.77 11.54
C VAL A 192 -4.47 24.56 13.04
N GLU A 193 -5.18 23.60 13.62
CA GLU A 193 -5.12 23.25 15.04
C GLU A 193 -4.93 21.73 15.19
N PRO A 194 -4.31 21.24 16.28
CA PRO A 194 -4.17 19.81 16.53
C PRO A 194 -5.55 19.13 16.65
N GLY A 195 -5.78 18.10 15.83
CA GLY A 195 -6.98 17.26 15.91
C GLY A 195 -6.73 16.00 16.75
N TYR A 196 -7.73 15.58 17.53
CA TYR A 196 -7.71 14.35 18.33
C TYR A 196 -8.60 13.22 17.76
N ASN A 197 -9.37 13.54 16.73
CA ASN A 197 -10.23 12.60 16.02
C ASN A 197 -9.38 11.65 15.18
N LYS A 198 -9.78 10.38 15.09
CA LYS A 198 -9.08 9.36 14.30
C LYS A 198 -9.48 9.39 12.83
N GLU A 199 -10.70 9.87 12.56
CA GLU A 199 -11.35 9.80 11.26
C GLU A 199 -12.06 11.11 10.93
N PHE A 200 -12.06 11.50 9.66
CA PHE A 200 -12.66 12.78 9.21
C PHE A 200 -14.16 12.87 9.52
N TYR A 201 -14.88 11.74 9.49
CA TYR A 201 -16.31 11.71 9.77
C TYR A 201 -16.62 12.11 11.22
N GLU A 202 -15.73 11.84 12.19
CA GLU A 202 -15.90 12.24 13.59
C GLU A 202 -15.95 13.77 13.72
N THR A 203 -15.12 14.48 12.95
CA THR A 203 -15.13 15.95 12.86
C THR A 203 -16.40 16.47 12.18
N TYR A 204 -16.83 15.84 11.09
CA TYR A 204 -18.05 16.25 10.37
C TYR A 204 -19.33 15.96 11.15
N GLU A 205 -19.34 14.89 11.94
CA GLU A 205 -20.41 14.54 12.85
C GLU A 205 -20.46 15.51 14.04
N HIS A 206 -19.31 15.82 14.65
CA HIS A 206 -19.23 16.88 15.67
C HIS A 206 -19.74 18.23 15.13
N ASN A 207 -19.28 18.65 13.95
CA ASN A 207 -19.73 19.89 13.31
C ASN A 207 -21.24 19.89 13.08
N ARG A 208 -21.81 18.77 12.62
CA ARG A 208 -23.26 18.61 12.43
C ARG A 208 -24.05 18.72 13.74
N TYR A 209 -23.55 18.16 14.84
CA TYR A 209 -24.22 18.28 16.15
C TYR A 209 -24.05 19.67 16.78
N SER A 210 -22.91 20.34 16.55
CA SER A 210 -22.60 21.69 17.04
C SER A 210 -23.14 22.82 16.14
N VAL A 211 -23.73 22.48 14.98
CA VAL A 211 -24.23 23.42 13.96
C VAL A 211 -23.09 24.30 13.40
N TYR A 212 -21.89 23.72 13.28
CA TYR A 212 -20.70 24.37 12.75
C TYR A 212 -20.59 24.09 11.24
N PRO A 213 -20.35 25.10 10.38
CA PRO A 213 -20.06 24.88 8.98
C PRO A 213 -18.80 24.03 8.80
N SER A 214 -18.93 22.82 8.25
CA SER A 214 -17.77 21.98 7.93
C SER A 214 -16.98 22.58 6.77
N PHE A 215 -15.68 22.80 6.99
CA PHE A 215 -14.71 22.94 5.90
C PHE A 215 -14.26 21.53 5.48
N VAL A 216 -14.56 21.14 4.24
CA VAL A 216 -14.22 19.80 3.71
C VAL A 216 -13.00 19.95 2.80
N THR A 217 -11.85 19.50 3.29
CA THR A 217 -10.59 19.48 2.55
C THR A 217 -10.45 18.22 1.68
N VAL A 218 -9.54 18.27 0.71
CA VAL A 218 -9.15 17.14 -0.14
C VAL A 218 -8.71 15.90 0.65
N ASP A 219 -8.13 16.10 1.84
CA ASP A 219 -7.59 15.04 2.72
C ASP A 219 -8.64 13.99 3.08
N SER A 220 -9.88 14.42 3.32
CA SER A 220 -10.99 13.54 3.69
C SER A 220 -11.29 12.48 2.63
N MET A 221 -11.15 12.85 1.35
CA MET A 221 -11.34 11.95 0.21
C MET A 221 -10.07 11.18 -0.12
N MET A 222 -8.88 11.77 0.07
CA MET A 222 -7.60 11.04 -0.01
C MET A 222 -7.60 9.87 0.98
N HIS A 223 -7.95 10.13 2.23
CA HIS A 223 -8.02 9.11 3.29
C HIS A 223 -9.07 8.04 3.01
N THR A 224 -10.28 8.44 2.61
CA THR A 224 -11.35 7.49 2.23
C THR A 224 -10.92 6.60 1.05
N TYR A 225 -10.26 7.17 0.04
CA TYR A 225 -9.72 6.43 -1.09
C TYR A 225 -8.57 5.50 -0.66
N HIS A 226 -7.67 5.94 0.22
CA HIS A 226 -6.60 5.13 0.82
C HIS A 226 -7.16 3.89 1.53
N LEU A 227 -8.18 4.05 2.39
CA LEU A 227 -8.80 2.94 3.12
C LEU A 227 -9.42 1.93 2.14
N TYR A 228 -10.11 2.42 1.11
CA TYR A 228 -10.70 1.59 0.08
C TYR A 228 -9.65 0.87 -0.78
N PHE A 229 -8.58 1.56 -1.18
CA PHE A 229 -7.46 1.00 -1.94
C PHE A 229 -6.73 -0.10 -1.14
N SER A 230 -6.43 0.15 0.14
CA SER A 230 -5.82 -0.83 1.04
C SER A 230 -6.71 -2.07 1.25
N TYR A 231 -8.02 -1.87 1.42
CA TYR A 231 -8.98 -2.97 1.50
C TYR A 231 -9.03 -3.79 0.20
N LEU A 232 -9.07 -3.14 -0.96
CA LEU A 232 -9.04 -3.80 -2.26
C LEU A 232 -7.76 -4.61 -2.45
N MET A 233 -6.59 -4.01 -2.24
CA MET A 233 -5.29 -4.65 -2.44
C MET A 233 -5.16 -5.90 -1.55
N LYS A 234 -5.39 -5.74 -0.23
CA LYS A 234 -5.39 -6.86 0.72
C LYS A 234 -6.34 -7.98 0.31
N LYS A 235 -7.56 -7.63 -0.14
CA LYS A 235 -8.55 -8.62 -0.54
C LYS A 235 -8.17 -9.31 -1.83
N THR A 236 -7.70 -8.59 -2.84
CA THR A 236 -7.27 -9.14 -4.13
C THR A 236 -6.10 -10.11 -3.95
N GLU A 237 -5.11 -9.72 -3.15
CA GLU A 237 -3.96 -10.56 -2.83
C GLU A 237 -4.36 -11.82 -2.08
N ARG A 238 -5.14 -11.70 -1.00
CA ARG A 238 -5.53 -12.85 -0.17
C ARG A 238 -6.53 -13.78 -0.84
N ASP A 239 -7.53 -13.25 -1.52
CA ASP A 239 -8.68 -14.03 -2.01
C ASP A 239 -8.46 -14.59 -3.42
N TYR A 240 -7.55 -14.00 -4.21
CA TYR A 240 -7.24 -14.44 -5.58
C TYR A 240 -5.74 -14.73 -5.79
N LEU A 241 -4.87 -13.71 -5.70
CA LEU A 241 -3.46 -13.86 -6.14
C LEU A 241 -2.66 -14.88 -5.32
N SER A 242 -3.00 -15.08 -4.05
CA SER A 242 -2.37 -16.10 -3.19
C SER A 242 -2.62 -17.53 -3.65
N GLU A 243 -3.70 -17.81 -4.39
CA GLU A 243 -3.96 -19.13 -4.98
C GLU A 243 -3.23 -19.24 -6.32
N THR A 244 -3.40 -18.24 -7.19
CA THR A 244 -2.77 -18.18 -8.51
C THR A 244 -1.25 -18.25 -8.43
N LEU A 245 -0.62 -17.60 -7.44
CA LEU A 245 0.83 -17.66 -7.25
C LEU A 245 1.30 -19.03 -6.75
N ALA A 246 0.50 -19.72 -5.91
CA ALA A 246 0.84 -21.05 -5.44
C ALA A 246 0.74 -22.07 -6.58
N GLU A 247 -0.31 -22.02 -7.39
CA GLU A 247 -0.47 -22.83 -8.59
C GLU A 247 0.66 -22.58 -9.60
N LEU A 248 0.98 -21.31 -9.88
CA LEU A 248 2.09 -20.93 -10.76
C LEU A 248 3.44 -21.47 -10.25
N SER A 249 3.66 -21.42 -8.93
CA SER A 249 4.93 -21.87 -8.33
C SER A 249 5.09 -23.38 -8.39
N GLU A 250 4.00 -24.14 -8.23
CA GLU A 250 4.00 -25.60 -8.41
C GLU A 250 4.19 -25.97 -9.89
N ALA A 251 3.53 -25.28 -10.82
CA ALA A 251 3.68 -25.50 -12.27
C ALA A 251 5.10 -25.18 -12.76
N MET A 252 5.67 -24.03 -12.40
CA MET A 252 7.05 -23.67 -12.78
C MET A 252 8.09 -24.61 -12.15
N LEU A 253 7.83 -25.18 -10.98
CA LEU A 253 8.67 -26.21 -10.39
C LEU A 253 8.61 -27.52 -11.19
N GLU A 254 7.41 -27.96 -11.61
CA GLU A 254 7.23 -29.15 -12.46
C GLU A 254 7.97 -28.98 -13.79
N ASN A 255 7.71 -27.88 -14.52
CA ASN A 255 8.36 -27.57 -15.79
C ASN A 255 9.90 -27.46 -15.67
N SER A 256 10.41 -26.85 -14.57
CA SER A 256 11.86 -26.77 -14.34
C SER A 256 12.49 -28.13 -14.05
N VAL A 257 11.77 -29.04 -13.39
CA VAL A 257 12.25 -30.41 -13.14
C VAL A 257 12.32 -31.21 -14.44
N GLU A 258 11.32 -31.07 -15.33
CA GLU A 258 11.35 -31.70 -16.66
C GLU A 258 12.54 -31.20 -17.49
N GLN A 259 12.74 -29.88 -17.58
CA GLN A 259 13.92 -29.29 -18.22
C GLN A 259 15.25 -29.78 -17.61
N TYR A 260 15.34 -29.94 -16.28
CA TYR A 260 16.56 -30.44 -15.63
C TYR A 260 16.83 -31.93 -15.93
N GLU A 261 15.80 -32.76 -16.02
CA GLU A 261 15.96 -34.18 -16.40
C GLU A 261 16.42 -34.33 -17.86
N GLU A 262 15.92 -33.47 -18.75
CA GLU A 262 16.20 -33.44 -20.18
C GLU A 262 17.62 -32.90 -20.49
N LEU A 263 17.99 -31.77 -19.90
CA LEU A 263 19.26 -31.07 -20.15
C LEU A 263 20.45 -31.66 -19.38
N ARG A 264 20.26 -32.76 -18.66
CA ARG A 264 21.28 -33.35 -17.77
C ARG A 264 22.52 -33.80 -18.54
N GLY A 265 23.69 -33.33 -18.12
CA GLY A 265 24.98 -33.58 -18.78
C GLY A 265 25.29 -32.66 -19.97
N SER A 266 24.45 -31.66 -20.25
CA SER A 266 24.74 -30.57 -21.20
C SER A 266 25.35 -29.35 -20.48
N GLU A 267 25.76 -28.35 -21.26
CA GLU A 267 26.16 -27.03 -20.80
C GLU A 267 25.03 -26.21 -20.12
N TRP A 268 23.79 -26.73 -20.11
CA TRP A 268 22.63 -26.11 -19.45
C TRP A 268 22.25 -26.78 -18.12
N GLU A 269 22.92 -27.86 -17.70
CA GLU A 269 22.53 -28.63 -16.49
C GLU A 269 22.54 -27.77 -15.21
N GLU A 270 23.53 -26.89 -15.03
CA GLU A 270 23.64 -26.07 -13.82
C GLU A 270 22.53 -25.00 -13.78
N ALA A 271 22.27 -24.34 -14.90
CA ALA A 271 21.19 -23.37 -15.05
C ALA A 271 19.80 -23.99 -14.81
N ALA A 272 19.53 -25.18 -15.33
CA ALA A 272 18.29 -25.91 -15.08
C ALA A 272 18.16 -26.32 -13.59
N MET A 273 19.24 -26.83 -12.98
CA MET A 273 19.26 -27.17 -11.54
C MET A 273 19.01 -25.93 -10.66
N ARG A 274 19.53 -24.76 -11.04
CA ARG A 274 19.29 -23.48 -10.36
C ARG A 274 17.82 -23.08 -10.42
N ASN A 275 17.16 -23.29 -11.56
CA ASN A 275 15.73 -23.01 -11.71
C ASN A 275 14.87 -23.94 -10.85
N VAL A 276 15.17 -25.24 -10.81
CA VAL A 276 14.52 -26.21 -9.90
C VAL A 276 14.62 -25.76 -8.45
N ALA A 277 15.79 -25.31 -8.00
CA ALA A 277 15.99 -24.79 -6.66
C ALA A 277 15.22 -23.47 -6.43
N PHE A 278 15.24 -22.55 -7.39
CA PHE A 278 14.54 -21.26 -7.34
C PHE A 278 13.04 -21.41 -7.15
N PHE A 279 12.38 -22.25 -7.96
CA PHE A 279 10.94 -22.50 -7.83
C PHE A 279 10.62 -23.40 -6.63
N SER A 280 11.52 -24.31 -6.22
CA SER A 280 11.35 -25.09 -4.98
C SER A 280 11.21 -24.18 -3.75
N VAL A 281 12.00 -23.09 -3.65
CA VAL A 281 11.89 -22.12 -2.55
C VAL A 281 10.52 -21.43 -2.58
N GLY A 282 10.13 -20.82 -3.70
CA GLY A 282 8.88 -20.06 -3.80
C GLY A 282 7.60 -20.91 -3.68
N ALA A 283 7.63 -22.15 -4.18
CA ALA A 283 6.54 -23.11 -4.00
C ALA A 283 6.44 -23.57 -2.52
N TYR A 284 7.57 -23.90 -1.87
CA TYR A 284 7.57 -24.32 -0.47
C TYR A 284 7.13 -23.20 0.49
N LEU A 285 7.50 -21.93 0.21
CA LEU A 285 7.05 -20.75 0.97
C LEU A 285 5.51 -20.59 1.01
N GLN A 286 4.81 -21.14 0.02
CA GLN A 286 3.34 -21.10 -0.07
C GLN A 286 2.68 -22.41 0.38
N ASN A 287 3.37 -23.54 0.18
CA ASN A 287 2.89 -24.86 0.53
C ASN A 287 4.03 -25.76 1.01
N GLU A 288 4.22 -25.86 2.33
CA GLU A 288 5.25 -26.71 2.99
C GLU A 288 5.15 -28.22 2.67
N LYS A 289 4.14 -28.65 1.89
CA LYS A 289 3.97 -30.04 1.44
C LYS A 289 4.58 -30.30 0.05
N VAL A 290 5.03 -29.26 -0.64
CA VAL A 290 5.73 -29.38 -1.93
C VAL A 290 6.98 -30.23 -1.73
N LYS A 291 7.20 -31.17 -2.66
CA LYS A 291 8.36 -32.06 -2.62
C LYS A 291 9.56 -31.37 -3.25
N ILE A 292 10.53 -31.00 -2.44
CA ILE A 292 11.82 -30.49 -2.90
C ILE A 292 12.66 -31.68 -3.44
N PRO A 293 13.20 -31.63 -4.67
CA PRO A 293 14.10 -32.67 -5.17
C PRO A 293 15.38 -32.82 -4.33
N GLU A 294 15.90 -34.04 -4.22
CA GLU A 294 17.00 -34.36 -3.28
C GLU A 294 18.28 -33.61 -3.66
N GLU A 295 18.57 -33.48 -4.96
CA GLU A 295 19.71 -32.77 -5.54
C GLU A 295 19.82 -31.30 -5.08
N VAL A 296 18.71 -30.58 -4.99
CA VAL A 296 18.70 -29.14 -4.62
C VAL A 296 18.39 -28.90 -3.13
N SER A 297 17.98 -29.94 -2.40
CA SER A 297 17.43 -29.85 -1.04
C SER A 297 18.29 -29.06 -0.05
N GLY A 298 19.61 -29.16 -0.14
CA GLY A 298 20.55 -28.42 0.71
C GLY A 298 20.53 -26.91 0.47
N MET A 299 20.54 -26.47 -0.79
CA MET A 299 20.49 -25.05 -1.17
C MET A 299 19.12 -24.46 -0.82
N VAL A 300 18.04 -25.16 -1.17
CA VAL A 300 16.66 -24.75 -0.87
C VAL A 300 16.45 -24.60 0.65
N SER A 301 16.95 -25.54 1.46
CA SER A 301 16.85 -25.45 2.93
C SER A 301 17.60 -24.24 3.50
N GLN A 302 18.76 -23.89 2.92
CA GLN A 302 19.55 -22.73 3.35
C GLN A 302 18.84 -21.41 3.00
N GLU A 303 18.28 -21.29 1.80
CA GLU A 303 17.49 -20.13 1.38
C GLU A 303 16.23 -19.95 2.22
N LEU A 304 15.46 -21.03 2.42
CA LEU A 304 14.28 -21.01 3.29
C LEU A 304 14.64 -20.61 4.73
N GLN A 305 15.78 -21.08 5.26
CA GLN A 305 16.25 -20.65 6.57
C GLN A 305 16.58 -19.14 6.57
N ASN A 306 17.37 -18.65 5.59
CA ASN A 306 17.75 -17.24 5.52
C ASN A 306 16.51 -16.32 5.44
N ILE A 307 15.49 -16.70 4.64
CA ILE A 307 14.21 -16.01 4.49
C ILE A 307 13.43 -15.96 5.82
N MET A 308 13.37 -17.07 6.56
CA MET A 308 12.62 -17.16 7.81
C MET A 308 13.35 -16.51 9.00
N ASP A 309 14.69 -16.56 9.01
CA ASP A 309 15.54 -15.88 10.00
C ASP A 309 15.64 -14.36 9.74
N ALA A 310 15.35 -13.90 8.51
CA ALA A 310 15.24 -12.49 8.09
C ALA A 310 16.36 -11.57 8.61
N SER A 311 17.59 -12.08 8.67
CA SER A 311 18.68 -11.53 9.49
C SER A 311 19.55 -10.45 8.81
N GLY A 312 19.03 -9.83 7.74
CA GLY A 312 19.72 -8.78 6.99
C GLY A 312 20.47 -9.31 5.76
N ILE A 313 21.55 -8.62 5.38
CA ILE A 313 22.32 -8.91 4.16
C ILE A 313 23.18 -10.16 4.34
N ILE A 314 22.90 -11.20 3.56
CA ILE A 314 23.63 -12.48 3.53
C ILE A 314 23.87 -12.84 2.05
N GLU A 315 24.94 -13.59 1.78
CA GLU A 315 25.22 -14.15 0.45
C GLU A 315 24.31 -15.36 0.19
N SER A 316 23.56 -15.32 -0.91
CA SER A 316 22.66 -16.40 -1.32
C SER A 316 23.47 -17.62 -1.78
N ALA A 317 23.08 -18.79 -1.27
CA ALA A 317 23.66 -20.08 -1.66
C ALA A 317 23.21 -20.53 -3.06
N LEU A 318 22.11 -19.94 -3.57
CA LEU A 318 21.60 -20.20 -4.91
C LEU A 318 22.19 -19.24 -5.97
N MET A 319 22.30 -17.96 -5.61
CA MET A 319 22.59 -16.88 -6.56
C MET A 319 24.04 -16.36 -6.47
N ASN A 320 24.83 -16.79 -5.48
CA ASN A 320 26.19 -16.29 -5.21
C ASN A 320 26.27 -14.74 -5.12
N THR A 321 25.17 -14.10 -4.72
CA THR A 321 25.06 -12.65 -4.63
C THR A 321 24.45 -12.23 -3.29
N ARG A 322 24.59 -10.95 -2.92
CA ARG A 322 24.09 -10.44 -1.65
C ARG A 322 22.61 -10.10 -1.71
N VAL A 323 21.83 -10.75 -0.86
CA VAL A 323 20.39 -10.52 -0.70
C VAL A 323 20.13 -9.97 0.70
N ASP A 324 19.33 -8.90 0.79
CA ASP A 324 18.84 -8.41 2.08
C ASP A 324 17.61 -9.22 2.50
N TYR A 325 17.84 -10.28 3.28
CA TYR A 325 16.78 -11.15 3.78
C TYR A 325 15.87 -10.46 4.81
N SER A 326 16.24 -9.27 5.34
CA SER A 326 15.33 -8.54 6.24
C SER A 326 14.06 -8.06 5.54
N GLN A 327 14.09 -7.90 4.21
CA GLN A 327 12.92 -7.49 3.43
C GLN A 327 11.79 -8.53 3.41
N PHE A 328 12.10 -9.81 3.63
CA PHE A 328 11.14 -10.92 3.66
C PHE A 328 10.28 -10.96 4.93
N LYS A 329 10.57 -10.11 5.93
CA LYS A 329 9.72 -9.99 7.12
C LYS A 329 8.37 -9.34 6.73
N PRO A 330 7.23 -10.03 6.92
CA PRO A 330 5.91 -9.45 6.68
C PRO A 330 5.69 -8.22 7.55
N ARG A 331 4.98 -7.23 6.99
CA ARG A 331 4.76 -5.92 7.59
C ARG A 331 3.44 -5.32 7.12
N GLY A 332 2.94 -4.28 7.78
CA GLY A 332 1.68 -3.64 7.42
C GLY A 332 0.50 -4.61 7.58
N TYR A 333 -0.36 -4.72 6.57
CA TYR A 333 -1.56 -5.56 6.66
C TYR A 333 -1.34 -7.04 6.36
N TYR A 334 -0.13 -7.45 5.91
CA TYR A 334 0.22 -8.84 5.67
C TYR A 334 0.51 -9.59 6.99
N GLU A 335 1.02 -8.89 8.02
CA GLU A 335 1.33 -9.48 9.34
C GLU A 335 0.05 -10.00 10.03
N GLY A 336 0.11 -11.24 10.55
CA GLY A 336 -0.98 -11.85 11.31
C GLY A 336 -2.07 -12.55 10.48
N ASP A 337 -1.92 -12.64 9.17
CA ASP A 337 -2.75 -13.46 8.27
C ASP A 337 -1.83 -14.44 7.52
N GLU A 338 -1.84 -15.71 7.93
CA GLU A 338 -0.88 -16.74 7.48
C GLU A 338 -0.78 -16.86 5.95
N ARG A 339 -1.92 -16.75 5.24
CA ARG A 339 -1.96 -16.81 3.76
C ARG A 339 -1.26 -15.60 3.15
N LEU A 340 -1.49 -14.40 3.70
CA LEU A 340 -0.82 -13.18 3.24
C LEU A 340 0.66 -13.15 3.60
N GLU A 341 1.06 -13.72 4.74
CA GLU A 341 2.48 -13.84 5.09
C GLU A 341 3.24 -14.81 4.18
N GLN A 342 2.60 -15.90 3.75
CA GLN A 342 3.14 -16.86 2.77
C GLN A 342 3.28 -16.20 1.40
N TYR A 343 2.20 -15.60 0.89
CA TYR A 343 2.17 -14.83 -0.36
C TYR A 343 3.22 -13.71 -0.37
N PHE A 344 3.34 -12.95 0.72
CA PHE A 344 4.33 -11.88 0.85
C PHE A 344 5.77 -12.40 0.67
N ARG A 345 6.14 -13.49 1.37
CA ARG A 345 7.50 -14.06 1.26
C ARG A 345 7.77 -14.61 -0.14
N ALA A 346 6.79 -15.23 -0.79
CA ALA A 346 6.92 -15.75 -2.15
C ALA A 346 7.01 -14.64 -3.20
N MET A 347 6.17 -13.60 -3.14
CA MET A 347 6.30 -12.43 -4.03
C MET A 347 7.62 -11.69 -3.82
N MET A 348 8.08 -11.54 -2.57
CA MET A 348 9.40 -10.98 -2.28
C MET A 348 10.52 -11.83 -2.89
N TRP A 349 10.45 -13.16 -2.80
CA TRP A 349 11.41 -14.06 -3.45
C TRP A 349 11.45 -13.87 -4.96
N TYR A 350 10.28 -13.92 -5.62
CA TYR A 350 10.18 -13.81 -7.08
C TYR A 350 10.49 -12.43 -7.65
N GLY A 351 10.38 -11.35 -6.85
CA GLY A 351 10.70 -9.99 -7.28
C GLY A 351 12.08 -9.48 -6.87
N GLN A 352 12.62 -9.92 -5.73
CA GLN A 352 13.92 -9.46 -5.24
C GLN A 352 15.10 -10.26 -5.84
N ILE A 353 14.90 -11.52 -6.18
CA ILE A 353 15.92 -12.35 -6.83
C ILE A 353 15.92 -12.08 -8.34
N GLY A 354 17.07 -11.65 -8.88
CA GLY A 354 17.29 -11.41 -10.30
C GLY A 354 18.45 -12.23 -10.85
N PHE A 355 18.35 -12.59 -12.13
CA PHE A 355 19.32 -13.37 -12.87
C PHE A 355 20.15 -12.42 -13.74
N LYS A 356 21.37 -12.11 -13.30
CA LYS A 356 22.23 -11.08 -13.89
C LYS A 356 22.58 -11.38 -15.34
N GLN A 357 22.38 -10.41 -16.23
CA GLN A 357 22.74 -10.52 -17.64
C GLN A 357 24.27 -10.61 -17.82
N SER A 358 25.07 -10.05 -16.93
CA SER A 358 26.54 -10.16 -17.02
C SER A 358 27.10 -11.55 -16.73
N GLU A 359 26.31 -12.45 -16.12
CA GLU A 359 26.75 -13.80 -15.73
C GLU A 359 26.13 -14.86 -16.68
N GLU A 360 26.99 -15.55 -17.44
CA GLU A 360 26.58 -16.53 -18.48
C GLU A 360 25.55 -17.56 -17.96
N GLU A 361 25.81 -18.12 -16.78
CA GLU A 361 24.95 -19.11 -16.14
C GLU A 361 23.60 -18.56 -15.66
N MET A 362 23.55 -17.28 -15.25
CA MET A 362 22.31 -16.65 -14.81
C MET A 362 21.42 -16.31 -16.00
N ASP A 363 22.02 -15.84 -17.10
CA ASP A 363 21.30 -15.56 -18.35
C ASP A 363 20.81 -16.87 -19.02
N ARG A 364 21.54 -17.99 -18.86
CA ARG A 364 21.03 -19.34 -19.19
C ARG A 364 19.80 -19.69 -18.37
N SER A 365 19.85 -19.47 -17.04
CA SER A 365 18.69 -19.70 -16.16
C SER A 365 17.49 -18.86 -16.58
N ALA A 366 17.69 -17.59 -16.94
CA ALA A 366 16.64 -16.68 -17.41
C ALA A 366 15.98 -17.13 -18.72
N LEU A 367 16.77 -17.62 -19.69
CA LEU A 367 16.24 -18.22 -20.92
C LEU A 367 15.38 -19.46 -20.61
N LEU A 368 15.88 -20.37 -19.76
CA LEU A 368 15.14 -21.57 -19.39
C LEU A 368 13.84 -21.25 -18.62
N ILE A 369 13.83 -20.22 -17.75
CA ILE A 369 12.60 -19.72 -17.11
C ILE A 369 11.61 -19.20 -18.16
N THR A 370 12.11 -18.53 -19.20
CA THR A 370 11.28 -18.00 -20.29
C THR A 370 10.61 -19.13 -21.06
N LEU A 371 11.31 -20.23 -21.33
CA LEU A 371 10.74 -21.45 -21.95
C LEU A 371 9.85 -22.27 -21.01
N ALA A 372 10.13 -22.27 -19.71
CA ALA A 372 9.28 -22.96 -18.74
C ALA A 372 7.94 -22.24 -18.52
N LEU A 373 7.84 -20.96 -18.90
CA LEU A 373 6.66 -20.13 -18.70
C LEU A 373 5.73 -20.17 -19.92
N GLU A 374 5.10 -21.32 -20.13
CA GLU A 374 4.16 -21.57 -21.23
C GLU A 374 2.74 -21.91 -20.74
N ASP A 375 1.79 -21.98 -21.69
CA ASP A 375 0.38 -22.32 -21.49
C ASP A 375 -0.25 -21.70 -20.23
N GLU A 376 -0.62 -22.51 -19.23
CA GLU A 376 -1.33 -22.05 -18.05
C GLU A 376 -0.42 -21.32 -17.06
N ALA A 377 0.87 -21.67 -17.01
CA ALA A 377 1.84 -20.95 -16.20
C ALA A 377 2.01 -19.52 -16.73
N PHE A 378 2.05 -19.33 -18.06
CA PHE A 378 2.02 -18.00 -18.66
C PHE A 378 0.73 -17.24 -18.30
N ASN A 379 -0.45 -17.86 -18.42
CA ASN A 379 -1.74 -17.24 -18.09
C ASN A 379 -1.79 -16.78 -16.62
N GLN A 380 -1.35 -17.62 -15.69
CA GLN A 380 -1.30 -17.31 -14.25
C GLN A 380 -0.30 -16.20 -13.95
N TRP A 381 0.88 -16.24 -14.58
CA TRP A 381 1.89 -15.18 -14.46
C TRP A 381 1.40 -13.85 -15.01
N GLU A 382 0.82 -13.82 -16.21
CA GLU A 382 0.27 -12.61 -16.81
C GLU A 382 -0.89 -12.06 -15.96
N ALA A 383 -1.73 -12.91 -15.38
CA ALA A 383 -2.79 -12.48 -14.47
C ALA A 383 -2.24 -11.78 -13.21
N ILE A 384 -1.26 -12.39 -12.54
CA ILE A 384 -0.60 -11.78 -11.36
C ILE A 384 0.12 -10.48 -11.77
N TYR A 385 0.88 -10.50 -12.86
CA TYR A 385 1.60 -9.33 -13.36
C TYR A 385 0.63 -8.18 -13.69
N SER A 386 -0.43 -8.46 -14.44
CA SER A 386 -1.42 -7.45 -14.89
C SER A 386 -2.18 -6.82 -13.72
N VAL A 387 -2.62 -7.62 -12.75
CA VAL A 387 -3.36 -7.13 -11.58
C VAL A 387 -2.45 -6.32 -10.67
N THR A 388 -1.25 -6.82 -10.35
CA THR A 388 -0.29 -6.06 -9.51
C THR A 388 0.21 -4.81 -10.23
N SER A 389 0.38 -4.84 -11.55
CA SER A 389 0.74 -3.65 -12.34
C SER A 389 -0.38 -2.61 -12.38
N PHE A 390 -1.64 -3.03 -12.41
CA PHE A 390 -2.79 -2.14 -12.27
C PHE A 390 -2.83 -1.42 -10.91
N PHE A 391 -2.38 -2.05 -9.82
CA PHE A 391 -2.30 -1.42 -8.49
C PHE A 391 -1.06 -0.55 -8.28
N ALA A 392 0.12 -1.00 -8.72
CA ALA A 392 1.41 -0.42 -8.31
C ALA A 392 2.31 0.06 -9.47
N GLY A 393 1.86 0.02 -10.72
CA GLY A 393 2.65 0.40 -11.89
C GLY A 393 3.37 -0.78 -12.55
N ALA A 394 3.91 -0.58 -13.75
CA ALA A 394 4.74 -1.61 -14.40
C ALA A 394 6.07 -1.79 -13.65
N SER A 395 6.67 -2.97 -13.78
CA SER A 395 8.09 -3.12 -13.45
C SER A 395 8.95 -2.43 -14.53
N ASP A 396 10.16 -2.04 -14.18
CA ASP A 396 11.24 -1.64 -15.10
C ASP A 396 12.33 -2.72 -15.24
N ASP A 397 12.34 -3.74 -14.37
CA ASP A 397 13.14 -4.96 -14.56
C ASP A 397 12.78 -5.67 -15.88
N LEU A 398 13.76 -6.35 -16.48
CA LEU A 398 13.56 -7.21 -17.65
C LEU A 398 12.83 -8.50 -17.25
N THR A 399 11.88 -8.94 -18.07
CA THR A 399 10.99 -10.07 -17.78
C THR A 399 10.75 -10.91 -19.05
N TYR A 400 9.80 -11.85 -19.00
CA TYR A 400 9.31 -12.57 -20.18
C TYR A 400 8.94 -11.64 -21.35
N TYR A 401 8.41 -10.44 -21.09
CA TYR A 401 8.04 -9.50 -22.14
C TYR A 401 9.21 -9.06 -23.03
N GLU A 402 10.43 -9.03 -22.50
CA GLU A 402 11.66 -8.68 -23.24
C GLU A 402 12.44 -9.93 -23.66
N TYR A 403 12.49 -10.95 -22.81
CA TYR A 403 13.26 -12.17 -23.06
C TYR A 403 12.63 -13.07 -24.12
N PHE A 404 11.31 -13.23 -24.17
CA PHE A 404 10.68 -14.13 -25.15
C PHE A 404 10.93 -13.71 -26.61
N PRO A 405 10.81 -12.43 -27.02
CA PRO A 405 11.23 -11.99 -28.35
C PRO A 405 12.71 -12.22 -28.66
N ALA A 406 13.60 -12.13 -27.66
CA ALA A 406 15.03 -12.43 -27.84
C ALA A 406 15.26 -13.93 -28.07
N VAL A 407 14.52 -14.80 -27.38
CA VAL A 407 14.54 -16.25 -27.60
C VAL A 407 14.01 -16.60 -28.99
N GLU A 408 12.85 -16.06 -29.41
CA GLU A 408 12.30 -16.30 -30.76
C GLU A 408 13.27 -15.85 -31.87
N ALA A 409 13.98 -14.73 -31.68
CA ALA A 409 14.95 -14.21 -32.63
C ALA A 409 16.22 -15.07 -32.73
N ALA A 410 16.67 -15.65 -31.62
CA ALA A 410 17.91 -16.43 -31.52
C ALA A 410 17.74 -17.92 -31.88
N TYR A 411 16.63 -18.54 -31.50
CA TYR A 411 16.40 -19.98 -31.63
C TYR A 411 15.26 -20.35 -32.59
N GLY A 412 14.50 -19.36 -33.06
CA GLY A 412 13.29 -19.54 -33.85
C GLY A 412 12.03 -19.63 -32.98
N LYS A 413 10.88 -19.70 -33.63
CA LYS A 413 9.57 -19.66 -32.95
C LYS A 413 9.31 -20.91 -32.11
N ASP A 414 8.84 -20.68 -30.88
CA ASP A 414 8.46 -21.69 -29.87
C ASP A 414 9.50 -22.83 -29.74
N PRO A 415 10.75 -22.55 -29.29
CA PRO A 415 11.84 -23.53 -29.30
C PRO A 415 11.88 -24.39 -28.02
N GLU A 416 11.82 -25.71 -28.20
CA GLU A 416 11.99 -26.70 -27.12
C GLU A 416 13.40 -26.64 -26.49
N ALA A 417 13.54 -27.06 -25.23
CA ALA A 417 14.80 -26.97 -24.49
C ALA A 417 15.96 -27.80 -25.11
N GLU A 418 15.70 -28.96 -25.73
CA GLU A 418 16.75 -29.72 -26.45
C GLU A 418 17.38 -28.92 -27.60
N ALA A 419 16.66 -27.98 -28.20
CA ALA A 419 17.14 -27.18 -29.34
C ALA A 419 18.26 -26.18 -28.94
N LEU A 420 18.46 -25.96 -27.64
CA LEU A 420 19.52 -25.13 -27.09
C LEU A 420 20.87 -25.86 -27.06
N VAL A 421 20.87 -27.19 -26.93
CA VAL A 421 22.07 -27.98 -26.65
C VAL A 421 23.01 -28.01 -27.86
N GLY A 422 24.22 -27.48 -27.68
CA GLY A 422 25.23 -27.35 -28.73
C GLY A 422 24.96 -26.24 -29.75
N ASN A 423 23.93 -25.41 -29.55
CA ASN A 423 23.61 -24.29 -30.45
C ASN A 423 24.29 -22.99 -29.98
N THR A 424 25.59 -22.88 -30.26
CA THR A 424 26.41 -21.72 -29.90
C THR A 424 26.00 -20.43 -30.62
N GLU A 425 25.55 -20.52 -31.88
CA GLU A 425 25.14 -19.35 -32.68
C GLU A 425 23.87 -18.69 -32.13
N GLY A 426 22.87 -19.48 -31.75
CA GLY A 426 21.69 -18.99 -31.03
C GLY A 426 22.04 -18.43 -29.66
N TRP A 427 22.98 -19.05 -28.94
CA TRP A 427 23.43 -18.55 -27.63
C TRP A 427 24.11 -17.19 -27.74
N GLU A 428 25.07 -17.03 -28.65
CA GLU A 428 25.77 -15.77 -28.90
C GLU A 428 24.79 -14.66 -29.35
N THR A 429 23.82 -15.00 -30.22
CA THR A 429 22.76 -14.07 -30.65
C THR A 429 21.89 -13.62 -29.47
N PHE A 430 21.39 -14.55 -28.66
CA PHE A 430 20.59 -14.24 -27.47
C PHE A 430 21.35 -13.35 -26.48
N ARG A 431 22.61 -13.69 -26.21
CA ARG A 431 23.54 -12.93 -25.36
C ARG A 431 23.73 -11.49 -25.80
N GLU A 432 23.85 -11.26 -27.11
CA GLU A 432 24.00 -9.91 -27.66
C GLU A 432 22.69 -9.12 -27.59
N LEU A 433 21.55 -9.78 -27.83
CA LEU A 433 20.22 -9.17 -27.69
C LEU A 433 19.93 -8.75 -26.23
N THR A 434 20.22 -9.60 -25.24
CA THR A 434 20.00 -9.26 -23.81
C THR A 434 20.96 -8.17 -23.32
N ALA A 435 22.18 -8.09 -23.87
CA ALA A 435 23.16 -7.05 -23.51
C ALA A 435 22.73 -5.65 -23.95
N ARG A 436 22.06 -5.55 -25.11
CA ARG A 436 21.52 -4.30 -25.70
C ARG A 436 20.24 -3.80 -25.02
N MET A 437 19.70 -4.53 -24.03
CA MET A 437 18.53 -4.08 -23.27
C MET A 437 18.91 -3.02 -22.23
N GLU A 438 17.98 -2.10 -21.96
CA GLU A 438 18.09 -1.06 -20.94
C GLU A 438 18.17 -1.67 -19.52
N ALA A 439 18.98 -1.08 -18.64
CA ALA A 439 18.97 -1.40 -17.21
C ALA A 439 17.71 -0.84 -16.51
N PRO A 440 17.30 -1.41 -15.35
CA PRO A 440 16.25 -0.81 -14.53
C PRO A 440 16.66 0.59 -14.07
N ALA A 441 15.69 1.50 -13.92
CA ALA A 441 15.91 2.86 -13.46
C ALA A 441 16.08 2.96 -11.93
N ILE A 442 15.70 1.91 -11.19
CA ILE A 442 15.78 1.83 -9.73
C ILE A 442 16.59 0.58 -9.34
N ASN A 443 17.65 0.76 -8.53
CA ASN A 443 18.37 -0.37 -7.96
C ASN A 443 17.64 -0.92 -6.71
N SER A 444 17.40 -2.24 -6.68
CA SER A 444 16.74 -2.96 -5.58
C SER A 444 17.66 -3.93 -4.82
N LEU A 445 18.94 -4.01 -5.16
CA LEU A 445 19.93 -4.91 -4.53
C LEU A 445 21.06 -4.16 -3.81
N PRO A 446 21.59 -4.70 -2.68
CA PRO A 446 22.75 -4.11 -2.01
C PRO A 446 24.03 -4.24 -2.86
N VAL A 447 24.46 -3.12 -3.45
CA VAL A 447 25.75 -2.98 -4.15
C VAL A 447 26.82 -2.48 -3.17
N MET A 448 28.07 -2.86 -3.41
CA MET A 448 29.23 -2.35 -2.68
C MET A 448 29.71 -1.07 -3.38
N ASP A 449 29.85 0.02 -2.62
CA ASP A 449 30.52 1.25 -3.07
C ASP A 449 31.97 0.88 -3.47
N ASP A 450 32.28 0.90 -4.78
CA ASP A 450 33.57 0.56 -5.37
C ASP A 450 34.50 1.77 -5.52
N GLU A 451 34.02 2.95 -5.09
CA GLU A 451 34.62 4.28 -5.24
C GLU A 451 34.78 4.77 -6.69
N ASP A 452 34.16 4.13 -7.70
CA ASP A 452 34.14 4.60 -9.10
C ASP A 452 32.81 5.30 -9.47
N PRO A 453 32.80 6.63 -9.73
CA PRO A 453 31.61 7.35 -10.16
C PRO A 453 31.02 6.93 -11.52
N GLY A 454 31.70 6.05 -12.26
CA GLY A 454 31.21 5.46 -13.50
C GLY A 454 30.36 4.19 -13.32
N THR A 455 30.50 3.48 -12.20
CA THR A 455 29.77 2.23 -11.93
C THR A 455 28.36 2.54 -11.45
N GLN A 456 27.34 2.31 -12.29
CA GLN A 456 25.95 2.43 -11.87
C GLN A 456 25.44 1.12 -11.30
N ALA A 457 24.91 1.16 -10.07
CA ALA A 457 24.37 -0.02 -9.38
C ALA A 457 23.18 -0.67 -10.10
N THR A 458 22.55 0.04 -11.04
CA THR A 458 21.50 -0.44 -11.94
C THR A 458 22.05 -1.33 -13.06
N GLU A 459 23.15 -0.94 -13.70
CA GLU A 459 23.81 -1.75 -14.75
C GLU A 459 24.44 -3.02 -14.17
N GLU A 460 25.05 -2.97 -12.98
CA GLU A 460 25.57 -4.16 -12.29
C GLU A 460 24.50 -5.21 -11.98
N ASN A 461 23.24 -4.79 -11.86
CA ASN A 461 22.10 -5.64 -11.53
C ASN A 461 21.12 -5.80 -12.71
N LYS A 462 21.50 -5.36 -13.91
CA LYS A 462 20.76 -5.62 -15.15
C LYS A 462 20.61 -7.12 -15.37
N GLY A 463 19.40 -7.57 -15.66
CA GLY A 463 19.08 -8.99 -15.75
C GLY A 463 17.59 -9.28 -15.68
N PHE A 464 17.25 -10.55 -15.83
CA PHE A 464 15.88 -11.03 -15.79
C PHE A 464 15.34 -11.13 -14.36
N ARG A 465 14.06 -10.80 -14.15
CA ARG A 465 13.31 -11.13 -12.93
C ARG A 465 12.00 -11.81 -13.25
N PHE A 466 11.63 -12.80 -12.44
CA PHE A 466 10.37 -13.51 -12.62
C PHE A 466 9.17 -12.62 -12.29
N MET A 467 9.18 -11.89 -11.17
CA MET A 467 8.13 -10.95 -10.77
C MET A 467 8.72 -9.61 -10.29
N GLY A 468 9.53 -8.97 -11.14
CA GLY A 468 10.33 -7.78 -10.80
C GLY A 468 9.56 -6.68 -10.05
N GLN A 469 10.25 -5.94 -9.19
CA GLN A 469 9.58 -4.96 -8.33
C GLN A 469 9.03 -3.80 -9.18
N ARG A 470 8.00 -3.11 -8.68
CA ARG A 470 7.27 -2.11 -9.50
C ARG A 470 7.97 -0.77 -9.44
N PHE A 471 8.12 -0.13 -10.60
CA PHE A 471 8.66 1.21 -10.71
C PHE A 471 7.65 2.20 -10.12
N THR A 472 8.09 3.02 -9.17
CA THR A 472 7.29 4.13 -8.64
C THR A 472 8.03 5.46 -8.78
N ILE A 473 7.28 6.52 -9.08
CA ILE A 473 7.84 7.85 -9.37
C ILE A 473 8.55 8.44 -8.15
N ASP A 474 8.02 8.19 -6.95
CA ASP A 474 8.64 8.58 -5.68
C ASP A 474 9.96 7.85 -5.45
N ALA A 475 10.04 6.55 -5.72
CA ALA A 475 11.29 5.80 -5.61
C ALA A 475 12.35 6.28 -6.61
N ALA A 476 11.96 6.62 -7.85
CA ALA A 476 12.85 7.24 -8.82
C ALA A 476 13.36 8.64 -8.37
N ILE A 477 12.48 9.46 -7.78
CA ILE A 477 12.87 10.74 -7.16
C ILE A 477 13.83 10.50 -5.99
N PHE A 478 13.56 9.53 -5.12
CA PHE A 478 14.41 9.21 -3.98
C PHE A 478 15.79 8.69 -4.42
N GLN A 479 15.88 7.84 -5.44
CA GLN A 479 17.16 7.36 -5.98
C GLN A 479 18.06 8.51 -6.44
N GLN A 480 17.48 9.57 -7.01
CA GLN A 480 18.19 10.79 -7.42
C GLN A 480 18.54 11.72 -6.24
N LEU A 481 17.95 11.52 -5.06
CA LEU A 481 18.10 12.38 -3.88
C LEU A 481 18.87 11.74 -2.71
N ILE A 482 19.38 10.52 -2.88
CA ILE A 482 20.27 9.82 -1.92
C ILE A 482 21.74 9.82 -2.37
N TYR A 483 22.63 9.40 -1.46
CA TYR A 483 24.08 9.60 -1.51
C TYR A 483 24.76 9.33 -2.86
N GLU A 484 24.39 8.26 -3.59
CA GLU A 484 24.97 7.90 -4.90
C GLU A 484 24.92 9.09 -5.89
N ASN A 485 23.80 9.81 -5.93
CA ASN A 485 23.57 10.95 -6.83
C ASN A 485 23.84 12.33 -6.19
N VAL A 486 23.66 12.50 -4.86
CA VAL A 486 23.82 13.80 -4.19
C VAL A 486 25.14 14.01 -3.43
N GLN A 487 25.94 12.95 -3.28
CA GLN A 487 27.27 12.97 -2.65
C GLN A 487 27.26 13.43 -1.18
N GLU A 488 28.43 13.76 -0.61
CA GLU A 488 28.56 14.21 0.79
C GLU A 488 28.20 15.70 0.97
N ASN A 489 27.58 16.03 2.12
CA ASN A 489 27.42 17.43 2.52
C ASN A 489 28.74 18.05 3.02
N SER A 490 28.74 19.36 3.28
CA SER A 490 29.93 20.12 3.72
C SER A 490 30.52 19.74 5.08
N GLN A 491 29.93 18.77 5.79
CA GLN A 491 30.45 18.17 7.02
C GLN A 491 30.84 16.68 6.84
N GLY A 492 30.85 16.15 5.62
CA GLY A 492 31.11 14.73 5.33
C GLY A 492 29.92 13.81 5.65
N GLY A 493 28.70 14.36 5.69
CA GLY A 493 27.49 13.59 5.95
C GLY A 493 26.89 13.01 4.67
N LYS A 494 26.78 11.68 4.59
CA LYS A 494 26.10 10.95 3.50
C LYS A 494 24.57 10.94 3.69
N ARG A 495 23.80 11.24 2.64
CA ARG A 495 22.32 11.18 2.68
C ARG A 495 21.82 9.77 2.38
N MET A 496 21.66 8.96 3.44
CA MET A 496 21.33 7.54 3.33
C MET A 496 19.83 7.21 3.26
N LEU A 497 18.95 8.17 3.56
CA LEU A 497 17.49 7.99 3.52
C LEU A 497 16.82 9.28 2.99
N PRO A 498 15.72 9.16 2.23
CA PRO A 498 14.90 10.30 1.83
C PRO A 498 13.99 10.78 2.97
N ASP A 499 13.45 11.98 2.81
CA ASP A 499 12.38 12.54 3.63
C ASP A 499 11.05 12.50 2.85
N VAL A 500 9.92 12.32 3.54
CA VAL A 500 8.58 12.34 2.91
C VAL A 500 8.30 13.67 2.19
N LEU A 501 8.93 14.75 2.64
CA LEU A 501 8.78 16.07 2.06
C LEU A 501 9.68 16.29 0.82
N ASP A 502 10.60 15.37 0.49
CA ASP A 502 11.35 15.39 -0.78
C ASP A 502 10.41 15.24 -1.98
N VAL A 503 9.40 14.36 -1.90
CA VAL A 503 8.43 14.18 -2.99
C VAL A 503 7.65 15.47 -3.24
N ALA A 504 7.18 16.12 -2.16
CA ALA A 504 6.47 17.39 -2.26
C ALA A 504 7.39 18.51 -2.78
N ALA A 505 8.66 18.56 -2.36
CA ALA A 505 9.63 19.54 -2.83
C ALA A 505 10.03 19.33 -4.30
N ALA A 506 10.27 18.09 -4.73
CA ALA A 506 10.56 17.73 -6.13
C ALA A 506 9.37 18.03 -7.07
N LEU A 507 8.14 17.95 -6.56
CA LEU A 507 6.92 18.38 -7.25
C LEU A 507 6.60 19.88 -7.10
N GLY A 508 7.45 20.65 -6.40
CA GLY A 508 7.43 22.12 -6.37
C GLY A 508 6.92 22.83 -5.10
N SER A 509 6.87 22.16 -3.94
CA SER A 509 6.35 22.75 -2.69
C SER A 509 7.42 23.37 -1.77
N ASP A 510 7.48 24.71 -1.73
CA ASP A 510 8.33 25.49 -0.80
C ASP A 510 7.97 25.30 0.68
N ALA A 511 6.71 24.97 0.99
CA ALA A 511 6.20 24.91 2.36
C ALA A 511 6.57 23.59 3.07
N ALA A 512 6.55 22.48 2.33
CA ALA A 512 6.97 21.17 2.82
C ALA A 512 8.42 21.22 3.34
N TYR A 513 9.31 21.88 2.61
CA TYR A 513 10.70 22.14 3.01
C TYR A 513 10.86 22.79 4.40
N SER A 514 9.82 23.42 4.96
CA SER A 514 9.89 24.23 6.19
C SER A 514 9.30 23.59 7.47
N ILE A 515 8.68 22.40 7.44
CA ILE A 515 7.65 22.00 8.45
C ILE A 515 8.01 20.94 9.53
N LEU A 516 9.17 20.28 9.50
CA LEU A 516 9.44 19.05 10.28
C LEU A 516 9.55 19.19 11.87
N GLU A 517 8.46 19.45 12.66
CA GLU A 517 8.39 19.68 14.19
C GLU A 517 7.28 19.00 15.16
N GLU A 518 6.40 19.71 15.94
CA GLU A 518 5.75 19.33 17.29
C GLU A 518 4.20 18.96 17.42
N GLN A 519 3.63 18.45 18.58
CA GLN A 519 2.22 18.67 19.21
C GLN A 519 1.67 17.70 20.39
N GLY A 520 0.61 18.09 21.19
CA GLY A 520 -0.43 17.19 21.91
C GLY A 520 -0.90 17.38 23.43
N ASP A 521 -2.22 17.24 23.84
CA ASP A 521 -2.81 17.16 25.27
C ASP A 521 -4.35 16.69 25.43
N THR A 522 -4.93 16.33 26.64
CA THR A 522 -6.36 15.79 26.84
C THR A 522 -7.06 15.78 28.29
N ASP A 523 -8.42 16.00 28.48
CA ASP A 523 -9.44 15.41 29.50
C ASP A 523 -10.83 16.20 29.71
N TYR A 524 -12.02 15.62 30.10
CA TYR A 524 -13.39 16.30 30.32
C TYR A 524 -14.60 15.56 31.09
N GLU A 525 -15.84 16.18 31.25
CA GLU A 525 -17.04 15.85 32.14
C GLU A 525 -18.47 16.07 31.49
N ASN A 526 -19.50 15.19 31.72
CA ASN A 526 -20.98 15.44 31.47
C ASN A 526 -21.96 14.25 31.81
N TYR A 527 -21.61 13.39 32.77
CA TYR A 527 -22.27 12.07 32.99
C TYR A 527 -23.63 12.04 33.75
N PRO A 528 -23.95 12.93 34.71
CA PRO A 528 -25.14 12.77 35.57
C PRO A 528 -26.52 13.01 34.91
N GLU A 529 -26.68 14.09 34.13
CA GLU A 529 -27.98 14.61 33.68
C GLU A 529 -28.75 13.61 32.80
N GLN A 530 -28.05 12.81 31.98
CA GLN A 530 -28.68 11.90 31.01
C GLN A 530 -29.37 10.68 31.64
N MET A 531 -29.15 10.41 32.93
CA MET A 531 -29.74 9.27 33.63
C MET A 531 -31.21 9.51 34.04
N GLU A 532 -31.65 10.77 34.13
CA GLU A 532 -32.98 11.13 34.64
C GLU A 532 -34.05 11.03 33.54
N VAL A 533 -33.75 11.55 32.34
CA VAL A 533 -34.63 11.52 31.14
C VAL A 533 -35.07 10.11 30.76
N LEU A 534 -34.17 9.12 30.88
CA LEU A 534 -34.45 7.74 30.51
C LEU A 534 -35.51 7.06 31.39
N ARG A 535 -35.81 7.58 32.58
CA ARG A 535 -36.74 6.93 33.54
C ARG A 535 -38.21 7.22 33.22
N GLU A 536 -38.56 8.46 32.89
CA GLU A 536 -39.95 8.86 32.61
C GLU A 536 -40.53 8.19 31.35
N GLY A 537 -39.66 7.85 30.38
CA GLY A 537 -40.06 7.22 29.11
C GLY A 537 -40.61 5.80 29.25
N PHE A 538 -40.15 5.02 30.24
CA PHE A 538 -40.58 3.62 30.41
C PHE A 538 -41.92 3.48 31.16
N GLU A 539 -42.34 4.48 31.94
CA GLU A 539 -43.57 4.42 32.75
C GLU A 539 -44.86 4.52 31.91
N ASN A 540 -44.78 5.00 30.66
CA ASN A 540 -45.95 5.34 29.82
C ASN A 540 -46.17 4.38 28.62
N ALA A 541 -45.48 3.24 28.57
CA ALA A 541 -45.49 2.34 27.42
C ALA A 541 -46.73 1.40 27.35
N PRO A 542 -47.30 1.11 26.15
CA PRO A 542 -48.48 0.25 26.01
C PRO A 542 -48.19 -1.25 26.25
N GLU A 543 -49.12 -1.92 26.93
CA GLU A 543 -48.99 -3.30 27.45
C GLU A 543 -48.62 -4.36 26.39
N THR A 544 -49.02 -4.15 25.13
CA THR A 544 -48.73 -5.07 24.01
C THR A 544 -47.23 -5.24 23.72
N ILE A 545 -46.38 -4.28 24.08
CA ILE A 545 -44.91 -4.35 23.92
C ILE A 545 -44.32 -5.55 24.65
N TRP A 546 -44.83 -5.86 25.84
CA TRP A 546 -44.31 -6.94 26.68
C TRP A 546 -44.65 -8.33 26.14
N SER A 547 -45.76 -8.45 25.41
CA SER A 547 -46.19 -9.70 24.76
C SER A 547 -45.59 -9.95 23.37
N ALA A 548 -44.82 -8.99 22.83
CA ALA A 548 -44.40 -9.00 21.41
C ALA A 548 -43.36 -10.07 21.06
N SER A 549 -42.62 -10.61 22.03
CA SER A 549 -41.63 -11.67 21.82
C SER A 549 -41.34 -12.44 23.11
N LEU A 550 -40.72 -13.61 23.01
CA LEU A 550 -40.23 -14.34 24.19
C LEU A 550 -39.17 -13.54 24.97
N TYR A 551 -38.36 -12.71 24.30
CA TYR A 551 -37.39 -11.82 24.94
C TYR A 551 -38.08 -10.72 25.75
N SER A 552 -39.07 -10.03 25.16
CA SER A 552 -39.87 -9.01 25.84
C SER A 552 -40.67 -9.60 27.00
N GLY A 553 -41.22 -10.80 26.82
CA GLY A 553 -41.99 -11.50 27.85
C GLY A 553 -41.12 -11.98 29.02
N TRP A 554 -39.90 -12.44 28.75
CA TRP A 554 -38.93 -12.78 29.80
C TRP A 554 -38.54 -11.52 30.58
N LEU A 555 -38.16 -10.43 29.90
CA LEU A 555 -37.80 -9.18 30.56
C LEU A 555 -38.97 -8.62 31.41
N HIS A 556 -40.19 -8.65 30.89
CA HIS A 556 -41.40 -8.24 31.63
C HIS A 556 -41.67 -9.15 32.85
N THR A 557 -41.40 -10.45 32.75
CA THR A 557 -41.54 -11.39 33.88
C THR A 557 -40.60 -11.01 35.05
N LEU A 558 -39.50 -10.30 34.79
CA LEU A 558 -38.56 -9.85 35.81
C LEU A 558 -38.97 -8.53 36.48
N THR A 559 -39.77 -7.66 35.86
CA THR A 559 -40.05 -6.30 36.38
C THR A 559 -40.67 -6.26 37.79
N PRO A 560 -41.54 -7.21 38.23
CA PRO A 560 -42.07 -7.18 39.59
C PRO A 560 -41.03 -7.41 40.70
N LEU A 561 -39.78 -7.76 40.36
CA LEU A 561 -38.65 -7.79 41.29
C LEU A 561 -38.20 -6.39 41.72
N LEU A 562 -38.42 -5.37 40.87
CA LEU A 562 -37.95 -4.00 41.08
C LEU A 562 -38.88 -3.15 41.97
N GLU A 563 -40.09 -3.62 42.22
CA GLU A 563 -41.07 -2.95 43.10
C GLU A 563 -40.76 -3.17 44.58
N GLU A 564 -40.89 -2.13 45.40
CA GLU A 564 -40.91 -2.26 46.86
C GLU A 564 -42.17 -3.01 47.34
N LYS A 565 -42.00 -3.96 48.26
CA LYS A 565 -43.10 -4.83 48.74
C LYS A 565 -43.58 -4.34 50.10
N GLY A 566 -44.80 -3.79 50.14
CA GLY A 566 -45.38 -3.20 51.35
C GLY A 566 -46.16 -4.16 52.24
N GLU A 567 -47.10 -3.59 53.01
CA GLU A 567 -47.97 -4.30 53.94
C GLU A 567 -48.77 -5.42 53.22
N GLY A 568 -48.87 -6.59 53.87
CA GLY A 568 -49.45 -7.81 53.29
C GLY A 568 -48.43 -8.81 52.76
N TYR A 569 -47.21 -8.38 52.40
CA TYR A 569 -46.10 -9.29 52.12
C TYR A 569 -45.40 -9.75 53.42
N PRO A 570 -44.69 -10.89 53.42
CA PRO A 570 -43.87 -11.32 54.56
C PRO A 570 -42.87 -10.24 54.99
N ALA A 571 -42.74 -10.00 56.30
CA ALA A 571 -42.01 -8.83 56.83
C ALA A 571 -40.54 -8.69 56.35
N PHE A 572 -39.85 -9.79 56.05
CA PHE A 572 -38.49 -9.73 55.50
C PHE A 572 -38.45 -9.15 54.07
N MET A 573 -39.52 -9.31 53.29
CA MET A 573 -39.64 -8.76 51.94
C MET A 573 -39.88 -7.25 51.91
N GLN A 574 -40.28 -6.67 53.04
CA GLN A 574 -40.55 -5.24 53.21
C GLN A 574 -39.28 -4.43 53.56
N SER A 575 -38.09 -5.01 53.36
CA SER A 575 -36.81 -4.40 53.72
C SER A 575 -36.05 -3.93 52.48
N GLU A 576 -35.32 -2.82 52.61
CA GLU A 576 -34.40 -2.29 51.59
C GLU A 576 -33.36 -3.34 51.15
N GLN A 577 -32.95 -4.21 52.08
CA GLN A 577 -32.02 -5.32 51.83
C GLN A 577 -32.65 -6.38 50.92
N TRP A 578 -33.96 -6.63 51.03
CA TRP A 578 -34.67 -7.53 50.13
C TRP A 578 -34.89 -6.91 48.74
N ALA A 579 -35.14 -5.60 48.67
CA ALA A 579 -35.17 -4.88 47.39
C ALA A 579 -33.81 -5.00 46.64
N LYS A 580 -32.69 -4.83 47.35
CA LYS A 580 -31.34 -5.03 46.77
C LYS A 580 -31.09 -6.48 46.32
N LYS A 581 -31.52 -7.47 47.11
CA LYS A 581 -31.46 -8.90 46.73
C LYS A 581 -32.33 -9.23 45.51
N ASN A 582 -33.47 -8.55 45.34
CA ASN A 582 -34.30 -8.71 44.15
C ASN A 582 -33.68 -8.04 42.92
N LEU A 583 -33.05 -6.87 43.08
CA LEU A 583 -32.29 -6.22 42.01
C LEU A 583 -31.12 -7.09 41.53
N GLU A 584 -30.39 -7.75 42.44
CA GLU A 584 -29.37 -8.75 42.10
C GLU A 584 -29.96 -9.91 41.28
N SER A 585 -31.15 -10.39 41.65
CA SER A 585 -31.85 -11.46 40.93
C SER A 585 -32.33 -11.02 39.54
N PHE A 586 -32.80 -9.77 39.41
CA PHE A 586 -33.16 -9.16 38.14
C PHE A 586 -31.93 -9.04 37.23
N ALA A 587 -30.83 -8.48 37.75
CA ALA A 587 -29.60 -8.26 37.00
C ALA A 587 -28.97 -9.57 36.51
N GLY A 588 -28.98 -10.63 37.33
CA GLY A 588 -28.53 -11.96 36.93
C GLY A 588 -29.30 -12.48 35.71
N SER A 589 -30.62 -12.61 35.82
CA SER A 589 -31.44 -13.17 34.73
C SER A 589 -31.52 -12.26 33.49
N TYR A 590 -31.43 -10.94 33.66
CA TYR A 590 -31.29 -10.02 32.53
C TYR A 590 -29.97 -10.22 31.77
N THR A 591 -28.87 -10.46 32.49
CA THR A 591 -27.55 -10.68 31.87
C THR A 591 -27.50 -12.03 31.14
N GLU A 592 -28.12 -13.08 31.71
CA GLU A 592 -28.34 -14.37 31.03
C GLU A 592 -29.18 -14.17 29.75
N LEU A 593 -30.29 -13.44 29.82
CA LEU A 593 -31.12 -13.12 28.65
C LEU A 593 -30.34 -12.38 27.55
N LYS A 594 -29.47 -11.42 27.92
CA LYS A 594 -28.59 -10.71 26.96
C LYS A 594 -27.47 -11.59 26.39
N HIS A 595 -26.93 -12.52 27.17
CA HIS A 595 -25.94 -13.49 26.73
C HIS A 595 -26.53 -14.50 25.74
N ASP A 596 -27.64 -15.14 26.10
CA ASP A 596 -28.26 -16.20 25.29
C ASP A 596 -28.85 -15.67 23.97
N THR A 597 -29.13 -14.36 23.92
CA THR A 597 -29.57 -13.67 22.70
C THR A 597 -28.48 -12.82 22.04
N VAL A 598 -27.21 -12.95 22.41
CA VAL A 598 -26.11 -12.08 21.94
C VAL A 598 -25.98 -11.99 20.41
N LEU A 599 -26.37 -13.05 19.68
CA LEU A 599 -26.34 -13.11 18.22
C LEU A 599 -27.59 -12.47 17.55
N TYR A 600 -28.71 -12.37 18.27
CA TYR A 600 -30.02 -12.01 17.70
C TYR A 600 -30.60 -10.69 18.25
N ALA A 601 -30.23 -10.30 19.48
CA ALA A 601 -30.59 -9.03 20.08
C ALA A 601 -29.45 -8.03 19.82
N LYS A 602 -29.76 -6.90 19.16
CA LYS A 602 -28.79 -5.83 18.92
C LYS A 602 -28.08 -5.43 20.22
N GLN A 603 -26.77 -5.25 20.12
CA GLN A 603 -25.99 -4.59 21.17
C GLN A 603 -26.29 -3.09 21.13
N VAL A 604 -26.40 -2.47 22.31
CA VAL A 604 -26.47 -1.01 22.40
C VAL A 604 -25.03 -0.53 22.53
N MET A 605 -24.50 0.04 21.46
CA MET A 605 -23.36 0.96 21.54
C MET A 605 -23.92 2.35 21.90
N ALA A 606 -23.19 3.10 22.71
CA ALA A 606 -23.64 4.41 23.17
C ALA A 606 -22.93 5.52 22.40
N GLU A 607 -23.69 6.26 21.61
CA GLU A 607 -23.35 7.61 21.12
C GLU A 607 -24.59 8.50 21.23
N MET A 608 -24.37 9.82 21.31
CA MET A 608 -25.40 10.80 21.67
C MET A 608 -25.67 11.82 20.57
N GLY A 609 -26.94 11.95 20.17
CA GLY A 609 -27.48 13.27 19.83
C GLY A 609 -27.74 14.07 21.13
N GLY A 610 -28.12 15.36 21.10
CA GLY A 610 -28.58 16.20 20.00
C GLY A 610 -29.60 17.19 20.58
N GLY A 611 -29.22 18.46 20.71
CA GLY A 611 -30.04 19.50 21.35
C GLY A 611 -30.92 20.28 20.36
N GLU A 612 -31.65 21.29 20.86
CA GLU A 612 -32.32 22.27 19.99
C GLU A 612 -31.28 23.03 19.16
N ILE A 613 -31.32 22.83 17.84
CA ILE A 613 -30.46 23.51 16.85
C ILE A 613 -30.85 25.00 16.82
N PRO A 614 -29.96 25.93 17.19
CA PRO A 614 -30.18 27.34 16.91
C PRO A 614 -30.05 27.57 15.39
N ASP A 615 -30.80 28.53 14.85
CA ASP A 615 -30.87 28.86 13.42
C ASP A 615 -29.58 29.57 12.94
N TRP A 616 -28.46 28.85 12.97
CA TRP A 616 -27.18 29.21 12.39
C TRP A 616 -27.13 28.74 10.93
N ASP A 617 -26.52 29.54 10.06
CA ASP A 617 -26.16 29.12 8.71
C ASP A 617 -25.05 28.05 8.78
N ASP A 618 -25.47 26.78 8.70
CA ASP A 618 -24.63 25.57 8.86
C ASP A 618 -24.00 25.07 7.54
N ARG A 619 -24.21 25.80 6.44
CA ARG A 619 -23.74 25.43 5.11
C ARG A 619 -22.21 25.34 5.07
N GLY A 620 -21.72 24.11 5.07
CA GLY A 620 -20.30 23.82 4.90
C GLY A 620 -19.71 24.34 3.58
N TYR A 621 -18.39 24.44 3.55
CA TYR A 621 -17.62 24.90 2.41
C TYR A 621 -16.67 23.77 1.98
N VAL A 622 -16.73 23.38 0.71
CA VAL A 622 -15.77 22.42 0.15
C VAL A 622 -14.58 23.21 -0.39
N GLU A 623 -13.38 22.76 -0.08
CA GLU A 623 -12.13 23.31 -0.59
C GLU A 623 -12.17 23.39 -2.14
N PRO A 624 -11.89 24.55 -2.76
CA PRO A 624 -12.16 24.79 -4.18
C PRO A 624 -11.12 24.19 -5.13
N GLU A 625 -10.48 23.09 -4.74
CA GLU A 625 -9.51 22.31 -5.53
C GLU A 625 -10.19 21.47 -6.63
N VAL A 626 -10.91 22.15 -7.54
CA VAL A 626 -11.74 21.53 -8.58
C VAL A 626 -10.96 20.54 -9.45
N GLU A 627 -9.67 20.77 -9.68
CA GLU A 627 -8.80 19.85 -10.42
C GLU A 627 -8.61 18.52 -9.70
N VAL A 628 -8.34 18.59 -8.39
CA VAL A 628 -8.12 17.43 -7.53
C VAL A 628 -9.40 16.61 -7.42
N TRP A 629 -10.54 17.26 -7.16
CA TRP A 629 -11.85 16.62 -7.14
C TRP A 629 -12.22 15.95 -8.48
N SER A 630 -11.86 16.57 -9.61
CA SER A 630 -12.00 15.98 -10.94
C SER A 630 -11.12 14.74 -11.11
N ARG A 631 -9.83 14.86 -10.82
CA ARG A 631 -8.85 13.76 -10.93
C ARG A 631 -9.24 12.58 -10.04
N PHE A 632 -9.80 12.83 -8.85
CA PHE A 632 -10.39 11.80 -7.99
C PHE A 632 -11.57 11.06 -8.64
N ALA A 633 -12.52 11.79 -9.24
CA ALA A 633 -13.66 11.17 -9.89
C ALA A 633 -13.22 10.30 -11.09
N GLN A 634 -12.20 10.75 -11.83
CA GLN A 634 -11.56 9.96 -12.88
C GLN A 634 -10.85 8.73 -12.30
N LEU A 635 -10.04 8.89 -11.26
CA LEU A 635 -9.32 7.81 -10.57
C LEU A 635 -10.28 6.73 -10.08
N ALA A 636 -11.31 7.08 -9.31
CA ALA A 636 -12.31 6.14 -8.82
C ALA A 636 -13.05 5.40 -9.96
N SER A 637 -13.37 6.12 -11.05
CA SER A 637 -13.99 5.53 -12.24
C SER A 637 -13.04 4.54 -12.94
N LYS A 638 -11.75 4.87 -13.05
CA LYS A 638 -10.71 3.98 -13.61
C LYS A 638 -10.47 2.77 -12.73
N THR A 639 -10.42 2.94 -11.40
CA THR A 639 -10.30 1.82 -10.45
C THR A 639 -11.45 0.83 -10.62
N MET A 640 -12.70 1.32 -10.70
CA MET A 640 -13.87 0.48 -10.99
C MET A 640 -13.78 -0.22 -12.36
N GLN A 641 -13.31 0.47 -13.40
CA GLN A 641 -13.15 -0.11 -14.75
C GLN A 641 -12.08 -1.21 -14.77
N GLY A 642 -10.95 -1.01 -14.07
CA GLY A 642 -9.87 -2.01 -14.01
C GLY A 642 -10.29 -3.27 -13.26
N LEU A 643 -10.86 -3.15 -12.06
CA LEU A 643 -11.40 -4.29 -11.30
C LEU A 643 -12.38 -5.11 -12.13
N LYS A 644 -13.32 -4.44 -12.81
CA LYS A 644 -14.29 -5.11 -13.70
C LYS A 644 -13.64 -5.80 -14.91
N THR A 645 -12.50 -5.31 -15.39
CA THR A 645 -11.78 -5.89 -16.53
C THR A 645 -11.07 -7.19 -16.13
N TYR A 646 -10.55 -7.26 -14.90
CA TYR A 646 -9.92 -8.46 -14.33
C TYR A 646 -10.89 -9.39 -13.57
N GLY A 647 -12.18 -9.03 -13.47
CA GLY A 647 -13.21 -9.85 -12.83
C GLY A 647 -13.19 -9.89 -11.29
N LEU A 648 -12.60 -8.87 -10.65
CA LEU A 648 -12.35 -8.77 -9.20
C LEU A 648 -13.51 -8.21 -8.37
#